data_AF-A0A8X6HA34-F1
#
_entry.id   AF-A0A8X6HA34-F1
#
_cell.length_a   1.000
_cell.length_b   1.000
_cell.length_c   1.000
_cell.angle_alpha   90.00
_cell.angle_beta   90.00
_cell.angle_gamma   90.00
#
_symmetry.space_group_name_H-M   'P 1'
#
loop_
_entity.id
_entity.type
_entity.pdbx_description
1 polymer ?
#
loop_
_entity_poly.entity_id
_entity_poly.type
_entity_poly.pdbx_seq_one_letter_code
_entity_poly.pdbx_strand_id
1 'polypeptide(L)'
;MNKLKKCIFTLLSFAIWWILTQVRECAFEEPNDIHNYIDNFNIAECEIIRNGNKRSLNSIKNNDTIYDTEVEIVLKSKNESFHLLLFEDVLFGDISLQTQVLSKNSSTIFKNGTINRAQTKFYEGILKNNSQRTSVIGYLNRGVFWGTILNGKVMHYVEPIRNMIANASFSYKVAIYKTENINFSRVNITPESSLPFLKWFVSSRTSNITLNETLERNGVDFSNRTKDLFCEIEIVVDHTLYQYFKKDSDLLSAYLYLHVKHSDRIFRRTDFSFNGKPDGIGISVLKIYIYKTVNDSNYPMAFASNLSEYLTKFVTRRQEFQFCLSISMSYRPFKGPAIGEAFRPDIVSNFAGGICESPLSYSEDFDMNFNLASINLRQRERLLPLAISLLAFVHEIGHGFGSEHDNPSYKPCSPDSSVGKYLMHPKTVPLSEQLPEFSPCSRLIMGKVLQTRGSCLRENTETCGNGIREGKEKCDCGWATICNLIDPCCNPSDVEFPEVGCTLKGNDSVCSPKESDCCTNKCAVNTNKNYKCHSSVSKCLTSFCDGISPECPKPKGEIFDFSCGVQELVCKNGVCNESPCDIKNLRECNCTNNVLEECVVCCERNKTCVPSSDLGILNPAGGVYVHKEGRRCNFGLNHCDGLGNCIENVVERPPPTRRKNVVLIVFLTIFFFFIIGGCARCMTRVPYGTLIATIFCCAGVLTFLICLYPAVRLTLRMFDDVFTYDLEWLNGLQLIFIIVGAFMGLLAITLLVVGICSTGATRSKVYRGWKSRIGGRIFSALCMAIVYILNLAWLAIACCLVVVVFVFHVCRKLCENSTECVDLQQFHFLFPNGTELKKLNICEKKKMFCTDTVIYAEPYYILSFVASVVVLISL
;
A
#
# COMPACT_ATOMS: atom_id res chain seq x y z
N MET A 1 6.15 -32.62 54.03
CA MET A 1 6.45 -32.95 52.61
C MET A 1 5.40 -32.45 51.60
N ASN A 2 4.09 -32.58 51.82
CA ASN A 2 3.07 -32.14 50.83
C ASN A 2 2.94 -30.61 50.62
N LYS A 3 3.21 -29.78 51.64
CA LYS A 3 3.21 -28.31 51.48
C LYS A 3 4.43 -27.79 50.69
N LEU A 4 5.61 -28.39 50.91
CA LEU A 4 6.84 -28.07 50.17
C LEU A 4 6.72 -28.47 48.70
N LYS A 5 6.14 -29.64 48.41
CA LYS A 5 5.84 -30.09 47.04
C LYS A 5 4.85 -29.16 46.34
N LYS A 6 3.79 -28.71 47.02
CA LYS A 6 2.85 -27.71 46.46
C LYS A 6 3.54 -26.39 46.16
N CYS A 7 4.37 -25.88 47.07
CA CYS A 7 5.06 -24.60 46.93
C CYS A 7 6.08 -24.60 45.77
N ILE A 8 6.84 -25.69 45.64
CA ILE A 8 7.77 -25.92 44.52
C ILE A 8 7.01 -26.04 43.19
N PHE A 9 5.85 -26.72 43.18
CA PHE A 9 5.04 -26.85 41.97
C PHE A 9 4.38 -25.53 41.55
N THR A 10 3.92 -24.69 42.49
CA THR A 10 3.43 -23.34 42.16
C THR A 10 4.55 -22.45 41.64
N LEU A 11 5.75 -22.52 42.22
CA LEU A 11 6.93 -21.78 41.72
C LEU A 11 7.35 -22.25 40.32
N LEU A 12 7.33 -23.56 40.05
CA LEU A 12 7.59 -24.12 38.72
C LEU A 12 6.52 -23.73 37.70
N SER A 13 5.24 -23.76 38.07
CA SER A 13 4.16 -23.33 37.17
C SER A 13 4.21 -21.84 36.88
N PHE A 14 4.60 -21.01 37.86
CA PHE A 14 4.79 -19.58 37.67
C PHE A 14 6.04 -19.30 36.82
N ALA A 15 7.14 -20.02 37.04
CA ALA A 15 8.36 -19.90 36.25
C ALA A 15 8.15 -20.37 34.81
N ILE A 16 7.45 -21.48 34.57
CA ILE A 16 7.13 -21.97 33.23
C ILE A 16 6.14 -21.02 32.54
N TRP A 17 5.13 -20.52 33.25
CA TRP A 17 4.19 -19.54 32.69
C TRP A 17 4.91 -18.21 32.36
N TRP A 18 5.82 -17.75 33.23
CA TRP A 18 6.65 -16.56 33.02
C TRP A 18 7.66 -16.75 31.88
N ILE A 19 8.30 -17.92 31.78
CA ILE A 19 9.20 -18.27 30.67
C ILE A 19 8.40 -18.38 29.37
N LEU A 20 7.20 -18.97 29.35
CA LEU A 20 6.36 -19.06 28.15
C LEU A 20 5.78 -17.70 27.72
N THR A 21 5.48 -16.80 28.65
CA THR A 21 5.09 -15.42 28.32
C THR A 21 6.28 -14.60 27.81
N GLN A 22 7.49 -14.80 28.35
CA GLN A 22 8.71 -14.13 27.88
C GLN A 22 9.25 -14.71 26.57
N VAL A 23 9.12 -16.02 26.33
CA VAL A 23 9.42 -16.67 25.04
C VAL A 23 8.45 -16.20 23.95
N ARG A 24 7.21 -15.85 24.29
CA ARG A 24 6.25 -15.22 23.37
C ARG A 24 6.63 -13.78 22.99
N GLU A 25 7.31 -13.06 23.88
CA GLU A 25 7.89 -11.73 23.58
C GLU A 25 9.23 -11.83 22.82
N CYS A 26 10.01 -12.90 23.01
CA CYS A 26 11.26 -13.16 22.30
C CYS A 26 11.09 -13.83 20.92
N ALA A 27 9.96 -14.51 20.69
CA ALA A 27 9.56 -15.03 19.38
C ALA A 27 8.93 -13.96 18.48
N PHE A 28 9.41 -12.71 18.58
CA PHE A 28 9.24 -11.78 17.48
C PHE A 28 10.16 -12.26 16.36
N GLU A 29 9.53 -12.74 15.29
CA GLU A 29 10.17 -13.23 14.07
C GLU A 29 11.33 -12.32 13.64
N GLU A 30 12.51 -12.91 13.45
CA GLU A 30 13.44 -12.33 12.46
C GLU A 30 12.66 -12.17 11.15
N PRO A 31 12.92 -11.11 10.35
CA PRO A 31 12.26 -10.92 9.08
C PRO A 31 12.72 -12.01 8.11
N ASN A 32 12.07 -13.18 8.18
CA ASN A 32 12.05 -14.16 7.12
C ASN A 32 11.54 -13.43 5.89
N ASP A 33 12.45 -13.05 4.99
CA ASP A 33 12.23 -12.93 3.56
C ASP A 33 10.81 -12.45 3.16
N ILE A 34 10.39 -11.28 3.67
CA ILE A 34 9.09 -10.64 3.36
C ILE A 34 9.06 -10.15 1.89
N HIS A 35 9.94 -10.65 1.02
CA HIS A 35 10.22 -10.19 -0.34
C HIS A 35 9.25 -10.65 -1.43
N ASN A 36 7.95 -10.86 -1.17
CA ASN A 36 7.01 -11.21 -2.24
C ASN A 36 5.64 -10.54 -2.07
N TYR A 37 5.52 -9.26 -2.43
CA TYR A 37 4.22 -8.68 -2.80
C TYR A 37 3.80 -9.14 -4.22
N ILE A 38 4.78 -9.54 -5.04
CA ILE A 38 4.60 -9.94 -6.43
C ILE A 38 5.05 -11.38 -6.56
N ASP A 39 4.10 -12.28 -6.80
CA ASP A 39 4.35 -13.72 -6.83
C ASP A 39 5.06 -14.17 -8.11
N ASN A 40 4.79 -13.47 -9.21
CA ASN A 40 5.31 -13.79 -10.54
C ASN A 40 5.72 -12.50 -11.25
N PHE A 41 7.01 -12.27 -11.42
CA PHE A 41 7.51 -11.18 -12.25
C PHE A 41 8.60 -11.68 -13.20
N ASN A 42 8.60 -11.14 -14.40
CA ASN A 42 9.64 -11.41 -15.39
C ASN A 42 10.81 -10.48 -15.12
N ILE A 43 11.95 -11.06 -14.76
CA ILE A 43 13.21 -10.31 -14.69
C ILE A 43 13.67 -10.04 -16.11
N ALA A 44 13.78 -8.78 -16.47
CA ALA A 44 14.23 -8.35 -17.79
C ALA A 44 15.52 -7.52 -17.70
N GLU A 45 16.37 -7.70 -18.70
CA GLU A 45 17.51 -6.81 -18.96
C GLU A 45 17.02 -5.62 -19.79
N CYS A 46 17.45 -4.42 -19.39
CA CYS A 46 17.12 -3.17 -20.06
C CYS A 46 18.29 -2.77 -20.97
N GLU A 47 18.13 -2.93 -22.28
CA GLU A 47 19.13 -2.58 -23.29
C GLU A 47 18.70 -1.30 -24.03
N ILE A 48 19.57 -0.30 -24.10
CA ILE A 48 19.33 0.94 -24.87
C ILE A 48 20.00 0.79 -26.25
N ILE A 49 19.24 0.99 -27.32
CA ILE A 49 19.73 0.89 -28.71
C ILE A 49 20.04 2.30 -29.25
N ARG A 50 21.25 2.49 -29.77
CA ARG A 50 21.67 3.76 -30.42
C ARG A 50 22.30 3.51 -31.78
N ASN A 51 21.83 4.21 -32.82
CA ASN A 51 22.40 4.23 -34.18
C ASN A 51 22.83 2.85 -34.72
N GLY A 52 21.98 1.82 -34.57
CA GLY A 52 22.24 0.46 -35.08
C GLY A 52 23.31 -0.36 -34.34
N ASN A 53 24.00 0.19 -33.32
CA ASN A 53 24.98 -0.52 -32.52
C ASN A 53 24.42 -0.88 -31.14
N LYS A 54 24.34 -2.19 -30.83
CA LYS A 54 24.02 -2.69 -29.48
C LYS A 54 25.23 -2.44 -28.56
N ARG A 55 25.13 -1.50 -27.63
CA ARG A 55 26.16 -1.32 -26.58
C ARG A 55 25.72 -2.00 -25.28
N SER A 56 26.60 -2.81 -24.71
CA SER A 56 26.49 -3.29 -23.33
C SER A 56 26.67 -2.11 -22.36
N LEU A 57 25.81 -2.06 -21.33
CA LEU A 57 25.67 -0.96 -20.37
C LEU A 57 26.94 -0.65 -19.55
N ASN A 58 27.94 -1.54 -19.53
CA ASN A 58 29.19 -1.33 -18.80
C ASN A 58 30.03 -0.12 -19.30
N SER A 59 29.62 0.52 -20.40
CA SER A 59 30.35 1.62 -21.06
C SER A 59 29.65 2.98 -21.02
N ILE A 60 28.41 3.08 -20.51
CA ILE A 60 27.60 4.30 -20.61
C ILE A 60 27.73 5.12 -19.32
N LYS A 61 28.37 6.29 -19.38
CA LYS A 61 28.41 7.24 -18.25
C LYS A 61 27.08 8.01 -18.19
N ASN A 62 26.66 8.46 -17.01
CA ASN A 62 25.41 9.24 -16.80
C ASN A 62 25.25 10.43 -17.77
N ASN A 63 26.35 11.00 -18.27
CA ASN A 63 26.34 12.13 -19.20
C ASN A 63 25.99 11.74 -20.65
N ASP A 64 26.09 10.46 -21.01
CA ASP A 64 25.90 10.03 -22.39
C ASP A 64 24.40 9.90 -22.75
N THR A 65 23.50 9.69 -21.78
CA THR A 65 22.04 9.52 -22.01
C THR A 65 21.25 10.83 -22.12
N ILE A 66 21.91 11.98 -22.00
CA ILE A 66 21.27 13.29 -21.74
C ILE A 66 20.75 13.98 -23.02
N TYR A 67 21.16 13.56 -24.22
CA TYR A 67 20.97 14.35 -25.45
C TYR A 67 19.96 13.82 -26.47
N ASP A 68 19.36 12.65 -26.27
CA ASP A 68 18.47 12.10 -27.28
C ASP A 68 17.02 12.53 -27.02
N THR A 69 16.34 13.06 -28.05
CA THR A 69 14.90 13.34 -28.06
C THR A 69 14.07 12.08 -28.33
N GLU A 70 14.72 11.05 -28.90
CA GLU A 70 14.16 9.74 -29.22
C GLU A 70 15.08 8.64 -28.67
N VAL A 71 14.51 7.64 -27.97
CA VAL A 71 15.27 6.54 -27.37
C VAL A 71 14.58 5.20 -27.67
N GLU A 72 15.32 4.24 -28.21
CA GLU A 72 14.87 2.85 -28.34
C GLU A 72 15.38 2.00 -27.17
N ILE A 73 14.45 1.31 -26.49
CA ILE A 73 14.76 0.42 -25.37
C ILE A 73 14.24 -0.98 -25.67
N VAL A 74 15.05 -1.99 -25.41
CA VAL A 74 14.61 -3.39 -25.43
C VAL A 74 14.64 -3.94 -24.01
N LEU A 75 13.47 -4.32 -23.51
CA LEU A 75 13.34 -5.06 -22.27
C LEU A 75 13.27 -6.55 -22.61
N LYS A 76 14.33 -7.29 -22.29
CA LYS A 76 14.44 -8.71 -22.63
C LYS A 76 14.35 -9.58 -21.39
N SER A 77 13.27 -10.35 -21.26
CA SER A 77 13.13 -11.40 -20.25
C SER A 77 13.27 -12.78 -20.88
N LYS A 78 13.23 -13.84 -20.05
CA LYS A 78 13.26 -15.24 -20.55
C LYS A 78 12.02 -15.58 -21.40
N ASN A 79 10.87 -15.00 -21.10
CA ASN A 79 9.58 -15.40 -21.67
C ASN A 79 8.98 -14.34 -22.62
N GLU A 80 9.34 -13.07 -22.44
CA GLU A 80 8.77 -11.93 -23.16
C GLU A 80 9.85 -10.89 -23.49
N SER A 81 9.70 -10.21 -24.63
CA SER A 81 10.56 -9.11 -25.04
C SER A 81 9.72 -7.90 -25.47
N PHE A 82 9.94 -6.75 -24.84
CA PHE A 82 9.29 -5.49 -25.22
C PHE A 82 10.29 -4.57 -25.92
N HIS A 83 9.95 -4.13 -27.12
CA HIS A 83 10.73 -3.14 -27.88
C HIS A 83 10.00 -1.81 -27.77
N LEU A 84 10.53 -0.91 -26.94
CA LEU A 84 9.97 0.40 -26.65
C LEU A 84 10.60 1.42 -27.58
N LEU A 85 9.76 2.26 -28.18
CA LEU A 85 10.19 3.44 -28.92
C LEU A 85 9.66 4.66 -28.17
N LEU A 86 10.56 5.47 -27.62
CA LEU A 86 10.27 6.51 -26.64
C LEU A 86 10.68 7.90 -27.16
N PHE A 87 9.89 8.92 -26.81
CA PHE A 87 10.04 10.33 -27.16
C PHE A 87 10.00 11.17 -25.89
N GLU A 88 10.81 12.20 -25.83
CA GLU A 88 10.86 13.11 -24.68
C GLU A 88 9.53 13.86 -24.50
N ASP A 89 8.96 13.78 -23.30
CA ASP A 89 7.83 14.61 -22.89
C ASP A 89 8.34 15.96 -22.41
N VAL A 90 8.30 16.95 -23.31
CA VAL A 90 8.82 18.30 -23.04
C VAL A 90 8.07 19.02 -21.91
N LEU A 91 6.81 18.66 -21.67
CA LEU A 91 5.99 19.26 -20.61
C LEU A 91 6.54 18.97 -19.21
N PHE A 92 7.29 17.87 -19.06
CA PHE A 92 7.97 17.57 -17.81
C PHE A 92 9.00 18.64 -17.44
N GLY A 93 9.66 19.24 -18.44
CA GLY A 93 10.65 20.29 -18.24
C GLY A 93 10.09 21.62 -17.75
N ASP A 94 8.78 21.86 -17.96
CA ASP A 94 8.11 23.12 -17.62
C ASP A 94 7.53 23.12 -16.20
N ILE A 95 7.59 22.00 -15.48
CA ILE A 95 7.04 21.88 -14.12
C ILE A 95 7.86 22.71 -13.14
N SER A 96 7.18 23.55 -12.35
CA SER A 96 7.80 24.33 -11.30
C SER A 96 8.22 23.44 -10.12
N LEU A 97 9.52 23.31 -9.90
CA LEU A 97 10.11 22.60 -8.76
C LEU A 97 10.60 23.58 -7.70
N GLN A 98 10.04 23.52 -6.49
CA GLN A 98 10.40 24.42 -5.39
C GLN A 98 10.79 23.69 -4.10
N THR A 99 11.67 24.33 -3.31
CA THR A 99 12.17 23.79 -2.04
C THR A 99 12.10 24.79 -0.87
N GLN A 100 11.53 25.98 -1.08
CA GLN A 100 11.34 27.03 -0.06
C GLN A 100 9.98 27.74 -0.26
N VAL A 101 9.29 28.08 0.83
CA VAL A 101 7.99 28.79 0.81
C VAL A 101 8.20 30.30 0.70
N LEU A 102 7.48 30.97 -0.20
CA LEU A 102 7.47 32.44 -0.34
C LEU A 102 6.79 33.11 0.87
N SER A 103 7.40 34.17 1.41
CA SER A 103 6.85 35.00 2.49
C SER A 103 5.95 36.12 1.93
N LYS A 104 4.84 36.44 2.62
CA LYS A 104 3.88 37.50 2.26
C LYS A 104 4.49 38.92 2.21
N ASN A 105 5.71 39.13 2.74
CA ASN A 105 6.35 40.45 2.85
C ASN A 105 7.52 40.69 1.86
N SER A 106 7.51 40.07 0.68
CA SER A 106 8.48 40.38 -0.36
C SER A 106 7.80 40.65 -1.69
N SER A 107 7.29 41.87 -1.84
CA SER A 107 7.04 42.54 -3.12
C SER A 107 8.35 42.89 -3.82
N THR A 108 9.22 41.90 -4.02
CA THR A 108 10.34 41.99 -4.96
C THR A 108 10.09 40.98 -6.06
N ILE A 109 9.89 41.52 -7.27
CA ILE A 109 9.83 40.79 -8.53
C ILE A 109 11.13 39.98 -8.63
N PHE A 110 11.11 38.70 -8.24
CA PHE A 110 12.17 37.78 -8.58
C PHE A 110 12.05 37.47 -10.07
N LYS A 111 12.80 38.23 -10.87
CA LYS A 111 13.15 37.84 -12.23
C LYS A 111 13.79 36.45 -12.17
N ASN A 112 13.17 35.49 -12.85
CA ASN A 112 13.70 34.20 -13.30
C ASN A 112 15.05 33.83 -12.66
N GLY A 113 15.00 33.30 -11.43
CA GLY A 113 16.09 32.49 -10.91
C GLY A 113 16.22 31.27 -11.83
N THR A 114 17.33 31.23 -12.57
CA THR A 114 17.71 30.21 -13.54
C THR A 114 17.25 28.81 -13.12
N ILE A 115 16.32 28.27 -13.91
CA ILE A 115 15.77 26.91 -13.86
C ILE A 115 16.95 25.94 -13.97
N ASN A 116 17.28 25.25 -12.88
CA ASN A 116 18.08 24.02 -12.97
C ASN A 116 17.18 23.01 -13.70
N ARG A 117 17.34 22.96 -15.03
CA ARG A 117 16.66 22.03 -15.93
C ARG A 117 16.87 20.61 -15.39
N ALA A 118 15.79 19.86 -15.16
CA ALA A 118 15.87 18.50 -14.61
C ALA A 118 16.84 17.67 -15.45
N GLN A 119 17.84 17.04 -14.83
CA GLN A 119 18.78 16.15 -15.52
C GLN A 119 18.09 14.84 -15.96
N THR A 120 16.97 14.50 -15.31
CA THR A 120 16.12 13.37 -15.66
C THR A 120 15.12 13.80 -16.73
N LYS A 121 15.02 13.04 -17.82
CA LYS A 121 13.98 13.21 -18.85
C LYS A 121 12.83 12.24 -18.60
N PHE A 122 11.62 12.69 -18.91
CA PHE A 122 10.43 11.85 -18.97
C PHE A 122 10.11 11.50 -20.42
N TYR A 123 9.53 10.34 -20.65
CA TYR A 123 9.27 9.83 -21.98
C TYR A 123 7.87 9.25 -22.12
N GLU A 124 7.32 9.44 -23.31
CA GLU A 124 6.16 8.73 -23.82
C GLU A 124 6.52 7.91 -25.05
N GLY A 125 5.74 6.89 -25.39
CA GLY A 125 6.07 6.07 -26.53
C GLY A 125 5.12 4.92 -26.77
N ILE A 126 5.57 3.96 -27.58
CA ILE A 126 4.80 2.78 -27.98
C ILE A 126 5.67 1.53 -28.07
N LEU A 127 5.04 0.39 -28.38
CA LEU A 127 5.77 -0.81 -28.76
C LEU A 127 6.11 -0.81 -30.26
N LYS A 128 7.39 -0.86 -30.60
CA LYS A 128 7.90 -0.81 -31.99
C LYS A 128 7.35 -1.94 -32.88
N ASN A 129 7.18 -3.13 -32.30
CA ASN A 129 6.72 -4.31 -33.04
C ASN A 129 5.18 -4.37 -33.18
N ASN A 130 4.44 -3.58 -32.40
CA ASN A 130 2.99 -3.51 -32.44
C ASN A 130 2.56 -2.11 -31.98
N SER A 131 2.44 -1.17 -32.92
CA SER A 131 2.18 0.23 -32.63
C SER A 131 0.73 0.51 -32.25
N GLN A 132 -0.22 -0.29 -32.73
CA GLN A 132 -1.64 -0.01 -32.59
C GLN A 132 -2.15 -0.31 -31.17
N ARG A 133 -2.85 0.67 -30.57
CA ARG A 133 -3.43 0.57 -29.22
C ARG A 133 -2.40 0.19 -28.15
N THR A 134 -1.18 0.68 -28.30
CA THR A 134 -0.13 0.56 -27.28
C THR A 134 0.27 1.94 -26.77
N SER A 135 0.73 2.01 -25.54
CA SER A 135 1.25 3.26 -24.96
C SER A 135 2.24 2.94 -23.86
N VAL A 136 3.35 3.64 -23.87
CA VAL A 136 4.42 3.54 -22.89
C VAL A 136 4.59 4.91 -22.27
N ILE A 137 4.63 4.96 -20.94
CA ILE A 137 4.93 6.20 -20.19
C ILE A 137 5.95 5.85 -19.11
N GLY A 138 6.99 6.66 -18.96
CA GLY A 138 8.03 6.37 -18.00
C GLY A 138 9.23 7.29 -18.09
N TYR A 139 10.27 6.94 -17.34
CA TYR A 139 11.52 7.69 -17.32
C TYR A 139 12.71 6.74 -17.18
N LEU A 140 13.90 7.26 -17.48
CA LEU A 140 15.15 6.52 -17.35
C LEU A 140 15.93 7.00 -16.14
N ASN A 141 16.41 6.05 -15.33
CA ASN A 141 17.32 6.31 -14.23
C ASN A 141 18.54 5.40 -14.35
N ARG A 142 19.72 5.97 -14.61
CA ARG A 142 20.99 5.23 -14.79
C ARG A 142 20.87 4.06 -15.77
N GLY A 143 20.19 4.30 -16.90
CA GLY A 143 19.96 3.32 -17.96
C GLY A 143 18.88 2.26 -17.68
N VAL A 144 18.13 2.39 -16.58
CA VAL A 144 17.02 1.50 -16.22
C VAL A 144 15.69 2.22 -16.42
N PHE A 145 14.81 1.62 -17.21
CA PHE A 145 13.46 2.15 -17.45
C PHE A 145 12.53 1.90 -16.26
N TRP A 146 11.82 2.93 -15.82
CA TRP A 146 10.68 2.83 -14.90
C TRP A 146 9.44 3.35 -15.59
N GLY A 147 8.33 2.64 -15.49
CA GLY A 147 7.10 3.12 -16.11
C GLY A 147 6.03 2.07 -16.26
N THR A 148 5.12 2.35 -17.19
CA THR A 148 4.04 1.44 -17.57
C THR A 148 4.00 1.21 -19.07
N ILE A 149 3.62 0.00 -19.46
CA ILE A 149 3.46 -0.42 -20.86
C ILE A 149 2.03 -0.94 -21.02
N LEU A 150 1.19 -0.17 -21.71
CA LEU A 150 -0.12 -0.60 -22.19
C LEU A 150 0.07 -1.36 -23.51
N ASN A 151 -0.33 -2.63 -23.53
CA ASN A 151 -0.37 -3.45 -24.74
C ASN A 151 -1.82 -3.92 -24.97
N GLY A 152 -2.55 -3.26 -25.88
CA GLY A 152 -3.97 -3.51 -26.09
C GLY A 152 -4.80 -3.07 -24.86
N LYS A 153 -5.28 -4.05 -24.07
CA LYS A 153 -6.01 -3.81 -22.81
C LYS A 153 -5.21 -4.17 -21.56
N VAL A 154 -3.99 -4.69 -21.72
CA VAL A 154 -3.18 -5.19 -20.60
C VAL A 154 -2.11 -4.17 -20.22
N MET A 155 -2.15 -3.73 -18.96
CA MET A 155 -1.14 -2.85 -18.38
C MET A 155 -0.02 -3.68 -17.74
N HIS A 156 1.22 -3.42 -18.13
CA HIS A 156 2.42 -3.96 -17.51
C HIS A 156 3.13 -2.84 -16.75
N TYR A 157 3.63 -3.15 -15.56
CA TYR A 157 4.38 -2.25 -14.71
C TYR A 157 5.85 -2.66 -14.75
N VAL A 158 6.72 -1.66 -14.85
CA VAL A 158 8.17 -1.85 -14.94
C VAL A 158 8.82 -1.04 -13.83
N GLU A 159 9.47 -1.72 -12.89
CA GLU A 159 10.23 -1.11 -11.80
C GLU A 159 11.54 -1.86 -11.56
N PRO A 160 12.57 -1.24 -10.94
CA PRO A 160 13.82 -1.92 -10.70
C PRO A 160 13.65 -3.00 -9.67
N ILE A 161 14.27 -4.13 -9.97
CA ILE A 161 14.28 -5.24 -9.05
C ILE A 161 15.04 -4.93 -7.77
N ARG A 162 15.94 -3.92 -7.73
CA ARG A 162 16.60 -3.48 -6.49
C ARG A 162 15.63 -2.99 -5.40
N ASN A 163 14.44 -2.52 -5.80
CA ASN A 163 13.39 -2.12 -4.86
C ASN A 163 12.67 -3.34 -4.27
N MET A 164 12.79 -4.49 -4.93
CA MET A 164 12.15 -5.75 -4.57
C MET A 164 13.12 -6.74 -3.92
N ILE A 165 14.38 -6.79 -4.36
CA ILE A 165 15.46 -7.69 -3.91
C ILE A 165 16.72 -6.85 -3.69
N ALA A 166 17.18 -6.76 -2.44
CA ALA A 166 18.42 -6.07 -2.10
C ALA A 166 19.64 -6.94 -2.44
N ASN A 167 19.99 -7.05 -3.72
CA ASN A 167 21.17 -7.79 -4.19
C ASN A 167 21.93 -7.00 -5.27
N ALA A 168 23.23 -6.83 -5.07
CA ALA A 168 24.13 -6.04 -5.91
C ALA A 168 24.20 -6.53 -7.37
N SER A 169 23.98 -7.83 -7.62
CA SER A 169 24.00 -8.44 -8.96
C SER A 169 22.87 -7.96 -9.89
N PHE A 170 21.88 -7.24 -9.39
CA PHE A 170 20.67 -6.88 -10.12
C PHE A 170 20.50 -5.37 -10.38
N SER A 171 21.55 -4.58 -10.22
CA SER A 171 21.48 -3.10 -10.28
C SER A 171 20.90 -2.52 -11.58
N TYR A 172 20.90 -3.28 -12.68
CA TYR A 172 20.44 -2.86 -14.02
C TYR A 172 19.26 -3.67 -14.56
N LYS A 173 18.64 -4.52 -13.72
CA LYS A 173 17.51 -5.37 -14.13
C LYS A 173 16.19 -4.77 -13.66
N VAL A 174 15.16 -4.95 -14.47
CA VAL A 174 13.79 -4.55 -14.14
C VAL A 174 12.94 -5.77 -13.86
N ALA A 175 11.98 -5.60 -12.96
CA ALA A 175 10.86 -6.50 -12.82
C ALA A 175 9.74 -5.99 -13.72
N ILE A 176 9.27 -6.85 -14.61
CA ILE A 176 8.06 -6.63 -15.41
C ILE A 176 6.98 -7.51 -14.84
N TYR A 177 5.87 -6.91 -14.44
CA TYR A 177 4.75 -7.64 -13.89
C TYR A 177 3.44 -6.99 -14.31
N LYS A 178 2.40 -7.81 -14.35
CA LYS A 178 1.03 -7.35 -14.51
C LYS A 178 0.39 -7.18 -13.15
N THR A 179 -0.68 -6.42 -13.11
CA THR A 179 -1.45 -6.19 -11.89
C THR A 179 -1.92 -7.50 -11.24
N GLU A 180 -2.32 -8.49 -12.06
CA GLU A 180 -2.71 -9.84 -11.63
C GLU A 180 -1.62 -10.65 -10.89
N ASN A 181 -0.35 -10.23 -10.96
CA ASN A 181 0.75 -10.94 -10.32
C ASN A 181 1.01 -10.52 -8.87
N ILE A 182 0.25 -9.55 -8.35
CA ILE A 182 0.37 -9.07 -6.96
C ILE A 182 -0.48 -9.96 -6.04
N ASN A 183 0.15 -10.62 -5.06
CA ASN A 183 -0.55 -11.49 -4.11
C ASN A 183 -0.74 -10.82 -2.75
N PHE A 184 -2.00 -10.47 -2.45
CA PHE A 184 -2.40 -9.87 -1.18
C PHE A 184 -2.49 -10.87 -0.01
N SER A 185 -2.54 -12.18 -0.29
CA SER A 185 -2.76 -13.24 0.71
C SER A 185 -1.49 -13.72 1.43
N ARG A 186 -0.30 -13.46 0.90
CA ARG A 186 0.99 -13.89 1.51
C ARG A 186 1.49 -13.00 2.65
N VAL A 187 0.76 -11.95 3.00
CA VAL A 187 0.98 -11.28 4.28
C VAL A 187 0.37 -12.15 5.37
N ASN A 188 0.96 -13.30 5.67
CA ASN A 188 0.50 -14.16 6.74
C ASN A 188 0.58 -13.40 8.07
N ILE A 189 -0.57 -13.21 8.73
CA ILE A 189 -0.64 -12.94 10.16
C ILE A 189 -1.29 -14.17 10.79
N THR A 190 -0.65 -14.68 11.83
CA THR A 190 -1.09 -15.80 12.67
C THR A 190 -2.56 -15.65 13.12
N PRO A 191 -3.30 -16.76 13.28
CA PRO A 191 -4.76 -16.79 13.46
C PRO A 191 -5.20 -16.50 14.90
N GLU A 192 -4.82 -15.38 15.51
CA GLU A 192 -5.24 -15.05 16.89
C GLU A 192 -5.81 -13.64 17.12
N SER A 193 -6.21 -12.92 16.07
CA SER A 193 -7.02 -11.71 16.22
C SER A 193 -8.14 -11.67 15.18
N SER A 194 -9.38 -11.70 15.67
CA SER A 194 -10.62 -11.49 14.91
C SER A 194 -10.78 -10.03 14.43
N LEU A 195 -9.87 -9.56 13.59
CA LEU A 195 -9.97 -8.31 12.82
C LEU A 195 -9.06 -8.42 11.58
N PRO A 196 -9.59 -8.40 10.35
CA PRO A 196 -8.82 -8.60 9.13
C PRO A 196 -8.02 -7.34 8.76
N PHE A 197 -6.79 -7.23 9.28
CA PHE A 197 -5.94 -6.03 9.19
C PHE A 197 -5.02 -5.97 7.94
N LEU A 198 -5.43 -6.64 6.85
CA LEU A 198 -4.65 -6.72 5.59
C LEU A 198 -5.45 -6.32 4.35
N LYS A 199 -6.43 -5.45 4.55
CA LYS A 199 -7.01 -4.68 3.46
C LYS A 199 -6.31 -3.34 3.50
N TRP A 200 -5.68 -2.96 2.40
CA TRP A 200 -5.24 -1.59 2.25
C TRP A 200 -6.53 -0.79 2.17
N PHE A 201 -6.73 0.06 3.17
CA PHE A 201 -7.89 0.91 3.21
C PHE A 201 -7.47 2.27 2.68
N VAL A 202 -8.30 2.84 1.84
CA VAL A 202 -8.29 4.28 1.62
C VAL A 202 -9.39 4.84 2.51
N SER A 203 -9.24 6.06 3.01
CA SER A 203 -10.23 6.72 3.84
C SER A 203 -10.58 8.07 3.22
N SER A 204 -11.87 8.41 3.18
CA SER A 204 -12.29 9.79 2.91
C SER A 204 -12.81 10.43 4.18
N ARG A 205 -12.58 11.74 4.30
CA ARG A 205 -13.05 12.57 5.40
C ARG A 205 -13.90 13.71 4.87
N THR A 206 -15.08 13.93 5.45
CA THR A 206 -15.80 15.20 5.32
C THR A 206 -15.29 16.17 6.39
N SER A 207 -15.13 17.44 6.05
CA SER A 207 -14.89 18.43 7.11
C SER A 207 -16.15 18.60 7.96
N ASN A 208 -15.99 19.04 9.21
CA ASN A 208 -17.11 19.45 10.05
C ASN A 208 -17.44 20.95 9.87
N ILE A 209 -16.94 21.58 8.79
CA ILE A 209 -17.07 23.01 8.55
C ILE A 209 -18.10 23.23 7.45
N THR A 210 -19.28 23.67 7.85
CA THR A 210 -20.34 24.12 6.94
C THR A 210 -19.96 25.47 6.35
N LEU A 211 -20.04 25.60 5.03
CA LEU A 211 -19.75 26.85 4.34
C LEU A 211 -21.01 27.71 4.24
N ASN A 212 -20.86 29.02 4.47
CA ASN A 212 -21.97 29.97 4.36
C ASN A 212 -22.55 29.96 2.93
N GLU A 213 -23.88 29.96 2.83
CA GLU A 213 -24.65 29.86 1.56
C GLU A 213 -24.43 31.04 0.59
N THR A 214 -23.69 32.08 0.98
CA THR A 214 -23.48 33.30 0.17
C THR A 214 -22.32 33.20 -0.84
N LEU A 215 -21.56 32.11 -0.85
CA LEU A 215 -20.52 31.85 -1.87
C LEU A 215 -21.16 31.24 -3.11
N GLU A 216 -21.38 32.05 -4.16
CA GLU A 216 -21.73 31.55 -5.49
C GLU A 216 -20.62 30.61 -5.99
N ARG A 217 -20.89 29.30 -5.97
CA ARG A 217 -20.01 28.33 -6.59
C ARG A 217 -20.48 28.04 -8.00
N ASN A 218 -19.67 28.46 -8.95
CA ASN A 218 -19.81 28.06 -10.34
C ASN A 218 -19.03 26.75 -10.55
N GLY A 219 -19.46 25.97 -11.54
CA GLY A 219 -18.76 24.76 -11.94
C GLY A 219 -18.80 24.55 -13.44
N VAL A 220 -18.56 23.31 -13.82
CA VAL A 220 -18.42 22.86 -15.20
C VAL A 220 -19.78 22.66 -15.84
N ASP A 221 -20.06 23.41 -16.91
CA ASP A 221 -21.15 23.10 -17.84
C ASP A 221 -20.67 22.11 -18.90
N PHE A 222 -21.31 20.92 -18.94
CA PHE A 222 -21.03 19.86 -19.91
C PHE A 222 -21.82 19.99 -21.22
N SER A 223 -22.85 20.84 -21.28
CA SER A 223 -23.84 20.82 -22.36
C SER A 223 -23.35 21.39 -23.70
N ASN A 224 -22.33 22.26 -23.69
CA ASN A 224 -21.84 22.97 -24.89
C ASN A 224 -20.30 23.10 -24.94
N ARG A 225 -19.56 22.17 -24.32
CA ARG A 225 -18.11 22.29 -24.19
C ARG A 225 -17.36 21.72 -25.40
N THR A 226 -16.36 22.46 -25.87
CA THR A 226 -15.49 22.09 -27.00
C THR A 226 -14.02 21.96 -26.61
N LYS A 227 -13.65 22.32 -25.38
CA LYS A 227 -12.27 22.32 -24.89
C LYS A 227 -12.12 21.48 -23.63
N ASP A 228 -10.97 20.85 -23.51
CA ASP A 228 -10.59 20.09 -22.34
C ASP A 228 -10.28 21.03 -21.17
N LEU A 229 -10.63 20.58 -19.96
CA LEU A 229 -10.36 21.29 -18.72
C LEU A 229 -9.43 20.47 -17.83
N PHE A 230 -8.47 21.15 -17.23
CA PHE A 230 -7.47 20.54 -16.38
C PHE A 230 -7.65 20.95 -14.92
N CYS A 231 -7.62 19.95 -14.05
CA CYS A 231 -7.39 20.13 -12.63
C CYS A 231 -5.87 20.22 -12.40
N GLU A 232 -5.35 21.44 -12.31
CA GLU A 232 -3.95 21.73 -12.04
C GLU A 232 -3.63 21.45 -10.56
N ILE A 233 -2.86 20.40 -10.27
CA ILE A 233 -2.54 19.98 -8.90
C ILE A 233 -1.17 20.48 -8.42
N GLU A 234 -1.04 20.62 -7.10
CA GLU A 234 0.25 20.68 -6.41
C GLU A 234 0.57 19.30 -5.81
N ILE A 235 1.83 18.86 -5.93
CA ILE A 235 2.33 17.71 -5.18
C ILE A 235 3.32 18.19 -4.12
N VAL A 236 3.02 17.90 -2.85
CA VAL A 236 3.83 18.28 -1.68
C VAL A 236 4.53 17.07 -1.11
N VAL A 237 5.84 17.00 -1.28
CA VAL A 237 6.66 15.87 -0.84
C VAL A 237 7.29 16.15 0.51
N ASP A 238 7.17 15.17 1.39
CA ASP A 238 7.76 15.18 2.72
C ASP A 238 9.25 14.76 2.71
N HIS A 239 9.97 15.16 3.75
CA HIS A 239 11.41 14.90 3.87
C HIS A 239 11.78 13.41 3.88
N THR A 240 10.89 12.53 4.35
CA THR A 240 11.18 11.08 4.39
C THR A 240 11.15 10.47 3.00
N LEU A 241 10.22 10.88 2.14
CA LEU A 241 10.18 10.44 0.75
C LEU A 241 11.37 11.00 -0.05
N TYR A 242 11.73 12.26 0.17
CA TYR A 242 12.94 12.85 -0.41
C TYR A 242 14.22 12.09 -0.01
N GLN A 243 14.33 11.71 1.26
CA GLN A 243 15.44 10.89 1.76
C GLN A 243 15.46 9.49 1.15
N TYR A 244 14.30 8.86 0.98
CA TYR A 244 14.19 7.56 0.32
C TYR A 244 14.74 7.59 -1.11
N PHE A 245 14.43 8.65 -1.87
CA PHE A 245 14.99 8.91 -3.20
C PHE A 245 16.42 9.48 -3.16
N LYS A 246 17.17 9.24 -2.08
CA LYS A 246 18.58 9.62 -1.92
C LYS A 246 18.85 11.12 -2.14
N LYS A 247 17.87 11.97 -1.80
CA LYS A 247 17.94 13.42 -1.97
C LYS A 247 18.02 13.86 -3.45
N ASP A 248 17.63 12.99 -4.39
CA ASP A 248 17.58 13.28 -5.82
C ASP A 248 16.21 13.85 -6.20
N SER A 249 16.14 15.17 -6.35
CA SER A 249 14.89 15.87 -6.64
C SER A 249 14.36 15.59 -8.05
N ASP A 250 15.24 15.39 -9.03
CA ASP A 250 14.88 15.16 -10.43
C ASP A 250 14.31 13.74 -10.63
N LEU A 251 14.92 12.76 -9.96
CA LEU A 251 14.40 11.40 -9.95
C LEU A 251 13.04 11.32 -9.24
N LEU A 252 12.91 12.01 -8.11
CA LEU A 252 11.67 12.07 -7.36
C LEU A 252 10.57 12.77 -8.17
N SER A 253 10.85 13.89 -8.84
CA SER A 253 9.86 14.58 -9.68
C SER A 253 9.39 13.70 -10.84
N ALA A 254 10.28 12.95 -11.50
CA ALA A 254 9.90 12.00 -12.55
C ALA A 254 9.02 10.86 -12.02
N TYR A 255 9.32 10.34 -10.82
CA TYR A 255 8.47 9.35 -10.15
C TYR A 255 7.05 9.90 -9.87
N LEU A 256 6.95 11.15 -9.41
CA LEU A 256 5.66 11.79 -9.12
C LEU A 256 4.89 12.13 -10.39
N TYR A 257 5.57 12.60 -11.44
CA TYR A 257 4.95 12.90 -12.73
C TYR A 257 4.32 11.66 -13.37
N LEU A 258 4.94 10.48 -13.19
CA LEU A 258 4.34 9.22 -13.61
C LEU A 258 2.96 8.97 -12.98
N HIS A 259 2.74 9.39 -11.73
CA HIS A 259 1.44 9.27 -11.06
C HIS A 259 0.40 10.21 -11.69
N VAL A 260 0.81 11.44 -12.02
CA VAL A 260 -0.03 12.43 -12.68
C VAL A 260 -0.48 11.94 -14.05
N LYS A 261 0.46 11.51 -14.90
CA LYS A 261 0.16 11.01 -16.26
C LYS A 261 -0.75 9.78 -16.23
N HIS A 262 -0.59 8.92 -15.22
CA HIS A 262 -1.48 7.78 -15.05
C HIS A 262 -2.91 8.20 -14.68
N SER A 263 -3.07 9.15 -13.75
CA SER A 263 -4.39 9.72 -13.41
C SER A 263 -5.03 10.42 -14.58
N ASP A 264 -4.27 11.25 -15.28
CA ASP A 264 -4.73 12.04 -16.41
C ASP A 264 -5.32 11.16 -17.53
N ARG A 265 -4.70 10.00 -17.78
CA ARG A 265 -5.22 8.98 -18.72
C ARG A 265 -6.60 8.44 -18.32
N ILE A 266 -6.84 8.24 -17.02
CA ILE A 266 -8.11 7.71 -16.52
C ILE A 266 -9.19 8.79 -16.55
N PHE A 267 -8.87 9.99 -16.04
CA PHE A 267 -9.81 11.10 -15.97
C PHE A 267 -10.26 11.57 -17.36
N ARG A 268 -9.35 11.74 -18.33
CA ARG A 268 -9.72 12.18 -19.69
C ARG A 268 -10.58 11.20 -20.46
N ARG A 269 -10.57 9.92 -20.09
CA ARG A 269 -11.40 8.87 -20.70
C ARG A 269 -12.73 8.66 -19.97
N THR A 270 -12.94 9.36 -18.86
CA THR A 270 -14.15 9.21 -18.04
C THR A 270 -15.29 10.09 -18.59
N ASP A 271 -16.45 9.48 -18.72
CA ASP A 271 -17.72 10.12 -19.09
C ASP A 271 -18.52 10.46 -17.82
N PHE A 272 -18.23 11.59 -17.18
CA PHE A 272 -18.98 12.09 -16.03
C PHE A 272 -20.44 12.44 -16.34
N SER A 273 -20.75 12.83 -17.58
CA SER A 273 -22.09 13.25 -18.00
C SER A 273 -23.03 12.11 -18.43
N PHE A 274 -22.51 10.88 -18.56
CA PHE A 274 -23.22 9.69 -19.05
C PHE A 274 -23.76 9.85 -20.47
N ASN A 275 -23.17 10.74 -21.27
CA ASN A 275 -23.59 10.97 -22.64
C ASN A 275 -22.97 9.97 -23.63
N GLY A 276 -22.15 9.03 -23.15
CA GLY A 276 -21.46 8.02 -23.93
C GLY A 276 -20.13 8.49 -24.56
N LYS A 277 -19.64 9.69 -24.20
CA LYS A 277 -18.37 10.25 -24.63
C LYS A 277 -17.59 10.78 -23.42
N PRO A 278 -16.26 10.71 -23.42
CA PRO A 278 -15.47 11.36 -22.37
C PRO A 278 -15.69 12.88 -22.37
N ASP A 279 -15.68 13.49 -21.18
CA ASP A 279 -15.98 14.93 -21.02
C ASP A 279 -14.73 15.84 -21.07
N GLY A 280 -13.55 15.30 -21.41
CA GLY A 280 -12.32 16.10 -21.56
C GLY A 280 -11.78 16.68 -20.25
N ILE A 281 -11.96 15.98 -19.13
CA ILE A 281 -11.43 16.41 -17.82
C ILE A 281 -10.07 15.77 -17.58
N GLY A 282 -9.00 16.56 -17.54
CA GLY A 282 -7.62 16.11 -17.32
C GLY A 282 -7.05 16.48 -15.94
N ILE A 283 -5.94 15.83 -15.61
CA ILE A 283 -5.14 16.08 -14.40
C ILE A 283 -3.73 16.48 -14.82
N SER A 284 -3.31 17.70 -14.49
CA SER A 284 -1.94 18.17 -14.75
C SER A 284 -1.28 18.59 -13.45
N VAL A 285 0.05 18.55 -13.39
CA VAL A 285 0.80 19.06 -12.24
C VAL A 285 1.37 20.43 -12.57
N LEU A 286 0.98 21.43 -11.79
CA LEU A 286 1.50 22.78 -11.94
C LEU A 286 2.80 22.96 -11.13
N LYS A 287 2.88 22.29 -9.97
CA LYS A 287 3.97 22.51 -9.03
C LYS A 287 4.30 21.29 -8.18
N ILE A 288 5.60 21.04 -7.99
CA ILE A 288 6.11 20.07 -7.02
C ILE A 288 6.89 20.83 -5.95
N TYR A 289 6.44 20.69 -4.70
CA TYR A 289 7.10 21.27 -3.53
C TYR A 289 7.76 20.16 -2.70
N ILE A 290 9.06 20.28 -2.39
CA ILE A 290 9.78 19.28 -1.60
C ILE A 290 10.26 19.88 -0.27
N TYR A 291 9.78 19.35 0.84
CA TYR A 291 10.44 19.53 2.14
C TYR A 291 11.67 18.63 2.21
N LYS A 292 12.84 19.23 2.39
CA LYS A 292 14.12 18.52 2.48
C LYS A 292 14.41 18.01 3.88
N THR A 293 13.98 18.73 4.91
CA THR A 293 14.25 18.40 6.32
C THR A 293 13.03 18.64 7.21
N VAL A 294 13.09 18.11 8.44
CA VAL A 294 12.08 18.34 9.49
C VAL A 294 12.01 19.83 9.90
N ASN A 295 13.12 20.56 9.75
CA ASN A 295 13.27 21.94 10.21
C ASN A 295 12.91 22.97 9.13
N ASP A 296 12.43 22.53 7.97
CA ASP A 296 12.02 23.43 6.91
C ASP A 296 10.87 24.34 7.38
N SER A 297 10.97 25.63 7.06
CA SER A 297 9.97 26.62 7.44
C SER A 297 8.59 26.26 6.91
N ASN A 298 7.53 26.53 7.68
CA ASN A 298 6.14 26.24 7.31
C ASN A 298 5.88 24.77 7.01
N TYR A 299 6.55 23.83 7.68
CA TYR A 299 6.32 22.38 7.54
C TYR A 299 5.41 21.81 8.66
N PRO A 300 4.08 21.99 8.61
CA PRO A 300 3.20 21.59 9.70
C PRO A 300 3.15 20.07 9.91
N MET A 301 3.43 19.29 8.87
CA MET A 301 3.33 17.82 8.91
C MET A 301 4.58 17.13 9.50
N ALA A 302 5.62 17.89 9.86
CA ALA A 302 6.91 17.40 10.35
C ALA A 302 6.79 16.27 11.39
N PHE A 303 5.93 16.45 12.39
CA PHE A 303 5.80 15.55 13.54
C PHE A 303 4.47 14.77 13.57
N ALA A 304 3.85 14.48 12.42
CA ALA A 304 2.66 13.64 12.39
C ALA A 304 2.98 12.17 12.74
N SER A 305 2.19 11.56 13.63
CA SER A 305 2.36 10.18 14.11
C SER A 305 1.64 9.12 13.27
N ASN A 306 0.59 9.52 12.55
CA ASN A 306 -0.21 8.66 11.69
C ASN A 306 -0.72 9.46 10.47
N LEU A 307 -1.24 8.76 9.45
CA LEU A 307 -1.69 9.37 8.19
C LEU A 307 -2.81 10.40 8.39
N SER A 308 -3.70 10.13 9.35
CA SER A 308 -4.83 11.00 9.65
C SER A 308 -4.40 12.31 10.29
N GLU A 309 -3.45 12.24 11.21
CA GLU A 309 -2.79 13.42 11.77
C GLU A 309 -1.99 14.16 10.69
N TYR A 310 -1.37 13.44 9.77
CA TYR A 310 -0.61 14.01 8.66
C TYR A 310 -1.51 14.87 7.75
N LEU A 311 -2.65 14.35 7.31
CA LEU A 311 -3.65 15.12 6.56
C LEU A 311 -4.20 16.29 7.38
N THR A 312 -4.50 16.08 8.66
CA THR A 312 -5.04 17.14 9.54
C THR A 312 -4.06 18.29 9.70
N LYS A 313 -2.75 18.02 9.82
CA LYS A 313 -1.73 19.08 9.87
C LYS A 313 -1.52 19.74 8.51
N PHE A 314 -1.70 19.02 7.41
CA PHE A 314 -1.58 19.55 6.06
C PHE A 314 -2.57 20.71 5.79
N VAL A 315 -3.75 20.69 6.42
CA VAL A 315 -4.76 21.79 6.39
C VAL A 315 -4.15 23.17 6.63
N THR A 316 -3.14 23.24 7.50
CA THR A 316 -2.54 24.48 7.98
C THR A 316 -1.34 24.96 7.16
N ARG A 317 -0.94 24.19 6.13
CA ARG A 317 0.15 24.58 5.25
C ARG A 317 -0.28 25.79 4.43
N ARG A 318 0.57 26.81 4.35
CA ARG A 318 0.39 27.91 3.41
C ARG A 318 0.53 27.41 1.97
N GLN A 319 -0.52 27.55 1.18
CA GLN A 319 -0.56 27.17 -0.24
C GLN A 319 -1.01 28.35 -1.11
N GLU A 320 -0.74 28.27 -2.41
CA GLU A 320 -1.23 29.24 -3.39
C GLU A 320 -2.68 28.92 -3.77
N PHE A 321 -3.48 29.95 -4.05
CA PHE A 321 -4.92 29.82 -4.35
C PHE A 321 -5.24 29.15 -5.69
N GLN A 322 -4.24 28.92 -6.53
CA GLN A 322 -4.44 28.50 -7.93
C GLN A 322 -4.56 26.98 -8.14
N PHE A 323 -4.29 26.17 -7.11
CA PHE A 323 -4.32 24.71 -7.26
C PHE A 323 -5.74 24.17 -7.15
N CYS A 324 -6.12 23.34 -8.10
CA CYS A 324 -7.38 22.61 -8.07
C CYS A 324 -7.41 21.63 -6.89
N LEU A 325 -6.31 20.92 -6.65
CA LEU A 325 -6.12 20.01 -5.52
C LEU A 325 -4.64 20.02 -5.10
N SER A 326 -4.35 19.89 -3.80
CA SER A 326 -2.99 19.72 -3.29
C SER A 326 -2.83 18.35 -2.63
N ILE A 327 -1.85 17.58 -3.09
CA ILE A 327 -1.64 16.17 -2.68
C ILE A 327 -0.30 16.06 -1.99
N SER A 328 -0.31 15.66 -0.72
CA SER A 328 0.92 15.41 0.02
C SER A 328 1.34 13.94 -0.05
N MET A 329 2.63 13.67 -0.26
CA MET A 329 3.18 12.31 -0.36
C MET A 329 4.33 12.11 0.61
N SER A 330 4.34 10.97 1.32
CA SER A 330 5.33 10.65 2.36
C SER A 330 5.83 9.21 2.29
N TYR A 331 6.94 8.92 2.98
CA TYR A 331 7.51 7.58 3.17
C TYR A 331 7.67 7.28 4.67
N ARG A 332 6.57 7.38 5.42
CA ARG A 332 6.58 7.30 6.89
C ARG A 332 6.08 5.95 7.40
N PRO A 333 6.64 5.44 8.52
CA PRO A 333 6.14 4.23 9.17
C PRO A 333 4.89 4.53 9.99
N PHE A 334 3.81 4.99 9.34
CA PHE A 334 2.55 5.25 10.02
C PHE A 334 1.93 3.95 10.55
N LYS A 335 1.32 4.03 11.73
CA LYS A 335 0.53 2.94 12.30
C LYS A 335 -0.85 2.93 11.66
N GLY A 336 -1.31 1.77 11.17
CA GLY A 336 -2.64 1.59 10.60
C GLY A 336 -2.60 1.06 9.16
N PRO A 337 -3.74 0.62 8.61
CA PRO A 337 -3.81 -0.02 7.30
C PRO A 337 -4.04 0.99 6.15
N ALA A 338 -4.20 2.28 6.48
CA ALA A 338 -4.52 3.30 5.51
C ALA A 338 -3.28 3.79 4.75
N ILE A 339 -3.34 3.81 3.42
CA ILE A 339 -2.26 4.34 2.55
C ILE A 339 -2.57 5.70 1.96
N GLY A 340 -3.84 6.11 1.97
CA GLY A 340 -4.23 7.45 1.58
C GLY A 340 -5.47 7.92 2.32
N GLU A 341 -5.56 9.25 2.48
CA GLU A 341 -6.71 9.94 3.04
C GLU A 341 -6.92 11.29 2.33
N ALA A 342 -8.16 11.62 1.98
CA ALA A 342 -8.52 12.86 1.31
C ALA A 342 -9.76 13.54 1.91
N PHE A 343 -9.78 14.88 1.85
CA PHE A 343 -10.99 15.65 2.14
C PHE A 343 -11.94 15.60 0.94
N ARG A 344 -13.15 15.12 1.20
CA ARG A 344 -14.21 14.98 0.21
C ARG A 344 -15.25 16.10 0.37
N PRO A 345 -15.73 16.70 -0.73
CA PRO A 345 -16.85 17.63 -0.71
C PRO A 345 -18.14 16.90 -0.35
N ASP A 346 -18.97 17.52 0.48
CA ASP A 346 -20.36 17.11 0.66
C ASP A 346 -21.27 18.16 0.03
N ILE A 347 -21.99 17.78 -1.04
CA ILE A 347 -22.89 18.68 -1.77
C ILE A 347 -24.17 18.94 -0.97
N VAL A 348 -24.63 17.98 -0.16
CA VAL A 348 -25.89 18.07 0.59
C VAL A 348 -25.71 18.94 1.84
N SER A 349 -24.66 18.67 2.62
CA SER A 349 -24.37 19.42 3.84
C SER A 349 -23.48 20.64 3.62
N ASN A 350 -23.09 20.90 2.37
CA ASN A 350 -22.21 22.01 1.97
C ASN A 350 -20.89 22.09 2.77
N PHE A 351 -20.32 20.95 3.14
CA PHE A 351 -19.06 20.90 3.87
C PHE A 351 -17.88 21.30 2.97
N ALA A 352 -16.88 21.94 3.58
CA ALA A 352 -15.62 22.28 2.95
C ALA A 352 -14.84 21.01 2.58
N GLY A 353 -14.32 20.96 1.36
CA GLY A 353 -13.57 19.78 0.90
C GLY A 353 -13.53 19.67 -0.61
N GLY A 354 -12.52 18.96 -1.10
CA GLY A 354 -12.43 18.60 -2.51
C GLY A 354 -11.88 19.66 -3.43
N ILE A 355 -11.98 19.39 -4.72
CA ILE A 355 -11.46 20.26 -5.76
C ILE A 355 -12.00 21.69 -5.65
N CYS A 356 -11.15 22.64 -6.02
CA CYS A 356 -11.48 24.07 -6.08
C CYS A 356 -11.97 24.68 -4.75
N GLU A 357 -11.74 24.02 -3.62
CA GLU A 357 -12.08 24.59 -2.32
C GLU A 357 -11.11 25.73 -1.99
N SER A 358 -11.66 26.92 -1.77
CA SER A 358 -10.86 28.10 -1.42
C SER A 358 -10.40 28.01 0.04
N PRO A 359 -9.21 28.57 0.37
CA PRO A 359 -8.74 28.63 1.75
C PRO A 359 -9.74 29.37 2.63
N LEU A 360 -10.04 28.80 3.79
CA LEU A 360 -10.95 29.37 4.77
C LEU A 360 -10.15 30.15 5.81
N SER A 361 -10.38 31.46 5.88
CA SER A 361 -9.72 32.32 6.88
C SER A 361 -10.28 32.03 8.27
N TYR A 362 -9.42 31.54 9.16
CA TYR A 362 -9.73 31.27 10.56
C TYR A 362 -9.36 32.46 11.46
N SER A 363 -8.28 33.16 11.14
CA SER A 363 -7.82 34.40 11.78
C SER A 363 -7.01 35.24 10.78
N GLU A 364 -6.68 36.50 11.10
CA GLU A 364 -5.96 37.43 10.20
C GLU A 364 -4.65 36.84 9.60
N ASP A 365 -4.02 35.87 10.28
CA ASP A 365 -2.76 35.25 9.88
C ASP A 365 -2.86 33.76 9.50
N PHE A 366 -4.04 33.15 9.58
CA PHE A 366 -4.19 31.69 9.47
C PHE A 366 -5.36 31.28 8.57
N ASP A 367 -5.02 30.72 7.42
CA ASP A 367 -5.95 30.12 6.47
C ASP A 367 -5.89 28.59 6.55
N MET A 368 -7.05 27.94 6.43
CA MET A 368 -7.21 26.49 6.42
C MET A 368 -7.60 25.99 5.04
N ASN A 369 -6.95 24.92 4.59
CA ASN A 369 -7.12 24.35 3.25
C ASN A 369 -7.82 22.99 3.30
N PHE A 370 -8.80 22.79 2.42
CA PHE A 370 -9.60 21.55 2.38
C PHE A 370 -9.64 20.88 0.99
N ASN A 371 -8.96 21.45 -0.02
CA ASN A 371 -8.70 20.79 -1.30
C ASN A 371 -7.49 19.84 -1.22
N LEU A 372 -7.46 18.98 -0.18
CA LEU A 372 -6.25 18.25 0.20
C LEU A 372 -6.43 16.73 0.18
N ALA A 373 -5.37 16.05 -0.26
CA ALA A 373 -5.18 14.61 -0.10
C ALA A 373 -3.78 14.29 0.47
N SER A 374 -3.65 13.13 1.10
CA SER A 374 -2.40 12.64 1.68
C SER A 374 -2.20 11.18 1.35
N ILE A 375 -1.03 10.82 0.85
CA ILE A 375 -0.67 9.44 0.49
C ILE A 375 0.65 9.07 1.17
N ASN A 376 0.68 7.88 1.78
CA ASN A 376 1.89 7.29 2.32
C ASN A 376 2.34 6.12 1.44
N LEU A 377 3.53 6.27 0.85
CA LEU A 377 4.13 5.28 -0.05
C LEU A 377 4.91 4.20 0.70
N ARG A 378 4.79 4.13 2.02
CA ARG A 378 5.46 3.16 2.86
C ARG A 378 4.46 2.21 3.50
N GLN A 379 4.66 0.92 3.31
CA GLN A 379 4.06 -0.09 4.17
C GLN A 379 5.18 -0.88 4.85
N ARG A 380 5.14 -0.94 6.18
CA ARG A 380 6.26 -1.46 6.99
C ARG A 380 7.55 -0.69 6.64
N GLU A 381 8.63 -1.38 6.26
CA GLU A 381 9.93 -0.80 5.90
C GLU A 381 10.15 -0.71 4.38
N ARG A 382 9.08 -0.73 3.55
CA ARG A 382 9.22 -0.81 2.08
C ARG A 382 8.33 0.14 1.32
N LEU A 383 8.80 0.52 0.12
CA LEU A 383 8.03 1.29 -0.85
C LEU A 383 6.90 0.42 -1.42
N LEU A 384 5.74 1.02 -1.64
CA LEU A 384 4.65 0.36 -2.34
C LEU A 384 5.08 -0.05 -3.75
N PRO A 385 4.64 -1.22 -4.26
CA PRO A 385 4.73 -1.54 -5.68
C PRO A 385 4.13 -0.42 -6.52
N LEU A 386 4.75 -0.11 -7.67
CA LEU A 386 4.33 0.99 -8.55
C LEU A 386 2.83 0.91 -8.91
N ALA A 387 2.32 -0.29 -9.20
CA ALA A 387 0.90 -0.49 -9.50
C ALA A 387 -0.03 -0.01 -8.38
N ILE A 388 0.31 -0.25 -7.12
CA ILE A 388 -0.50 0.14 -5.96
C ILE A 388 -0.40 1.65 -5.74
N SER A 389 0.79 2.25 -5.87
CA SER A 389 0.95 3.69 -5.67
C SER A 389 0.21 4.52 -6.72
N LEU A 390 0.24 4.09 -7.99
CA LEU A 390 -0.49 4.73 -9.07
C LEU A 390 -2.01 4.68 -8.83
N LEU A 391 -2.54 3.52 -8.43
CA LEU A 391 -3.98 3.38 -8.18
C LEU A 391 -4.44 4.13 -6.93
N ALA A 392 -3.66 4.12 -5.86
CA ALA A 392 -3.95 4.91 -4.66
C ALA A 392 -4.02 6.41 -4.99
N PHE A 393 -3.09 6.89 -5.84
CA PHE A 393 -3.09 8.29 -6.28
C PHE A 393 -4.35 8.66 -7.05
N VAL A 394 -4.82 7.82 -7.98
CA VAL A 394 -6.08 8.02 -8.70
C VAL A 394 -7.28 8.00 -7.75
N HIS A 395 -7.29 7.07 -6.79
CA HIS A 395 -8.36 6.91 -5.82
C HIS A 395 -8.52 8.15 -4.93
N GLU A 396 -7.43 8.71 -4.40
CA GLU A 396 -7.49 9.94 -3.59
C GLU A 396 -7.99 11.15 -4.39
N ILE A 397 -7.60 11.26 -5.66
CA ILE A 397 -8.15 12.30 -6.54
C ILE A 397 -9.65 12.07 -6.73
N GLY A 398 -10.10 10.81 -6.87
CA GLY A 398 -11.53 10.44 -6.90
C GLY A 398 -12.31 10.95 -5.68
N HIS A 399 -11.74 10.83 -4.48
CA HIS A 399 -12.28 11.44 -3.26
C HIS A 399 -12.28 12.97 -3.31
N GLY A 400 -11.21 13.59 -3.80
CA GLY A 400 -11.16 15.05 -4.03
C GLY A 400 -12.27 15.54 -4.97
N PHE A 401 -12.66 14.72 -5.95
CA PHE A 401 -13.79 15.00 -6.86
C PHE A 401 -15.16 14.62 -6.26
N GLY A 402 -15.24 14.13 -5.02
CA GLY A 402 -16.52 13.86 -4.35
C GLY A 402 -16.95 12.41 -4.27
N SER A 403 -16.27 11.48 -4.95
CA SER A 403 -16.70 10.08 -4.87
C SER A 403 -16.54 9.55 -3.45
N GLU A 404 -17.54 8.85 -2.95
CA GLU A 404 -17.38 7.95 -1.81
C GLU A 404 -16.75 6.63 -2.27
N HIS A 405 -16.57 5.70 -1.33
CA HIS A 405 -16.27 4.33 -1.69
C HIS A 405 -17.47 3.64 -2.34
N ASP A 406 -17.19 2.76 -3.31
CA ASP A 406 -18.21 1.88 -3.87
C ASP A 406 -18.71 0.92 -2.79
N ASN A 407 -20.02 0.94 -2.53
CA ASN A 407 -20.62 0.04 -1.53
C ASN A 407 -20.44 -1.42 -1.97
N PRO A 408 -19.72 -2.27 -1.21
CA PRO A 408 -19.44 -3.65 -1.61
C PRO A 408 -20.69 -4.53 -1.77
N SER A 409 -21.78 -4.17 -1.08
CA SER A 409 -23.08 -4.83 -1.18
C SER A 409 -23.85 -4.41 -2.42
N TYR A 410 -23.47 -3.28 -3.05
CA TYR A 410 -24.17 -2.70 -4.18
C TYR A 410 -23.53 -3.12 -5.51
N LYS A 411 -24.06 -4.20 -6.10
CA LYS A 411 -23.51 -4.82 -7.33
C LYS A 411 -23.30 -3.88 -8.51
N PRO A 412 -24.15 -2.88 -8.77
CA PRO A 412 -23.94 -1.97 -9.91
C PRO A 412 -22.62 -1.18 -9.82
N CYS A 413 -22.17 -0.86 -8.60
CA CYS A 413 -20.96 -0.08 -8.36
C CYS A 413 -19.83 -0.91 -7.72
N SER A 414 -20.13 -2.13 -7.27
CA SER A 414 -19.17 -3.13 -6.85
C SER A 414 -19.61 -4.51 -7.35
N PRO A 415 -19.38 -4.81 -8.65
CA PRO A 415 -19.82 -6.07 -9.24
C PRO A 415 -19.06 -7.26 -8.67
N ASP A 416 -19.47 -8.48 -8.99
CA ASP A 416 -18.81 -9.69 -8.49
C ASP A 416 -17.37 -9.81 -8.97
N SER A 417 -16.55 -10.59 -8.25
CA SER A 417 -15.12 -10.78 -8.57
C SER A 417 -14.86 -11.29 -9.99
N SER A 418 -15.81 -11.99 -10.59
CA SER A 418 -15.75 -12.45 -11.99
C SER A 418 -15.78 -11.32 -13.02
N VAL A 419 -16.33 -10.16 -12.65
CA VAL A 419 -16.44 -8.96 -13.48
C VAL A 419 -15.32 -7.97 -13.14
N GLY A 420 -14.94 -7.91 -11.85
CA GLY A 420 -13.98 -6.97 -11.31
C GLY A 420 -14.63 -5.90 -10.44
N LYS A 421 -13.82 -4.98 -9.91
CA LYS A 421 -14.14 -3.92 -8.97
C LYS A 421 -13.61 -2.60 -9.51
N TYR A 422 -14.38 -1.55 -9.39
CA TYR A 422 -13.99 -0.22 -9.86
C TYR A 422 -12.97 0.45 -8.93
N LEU A 423 -12.40 1.56 -9.39
CA LEU A 423 -11.32 2.30 -8.72
C LEU A 423 -11.63 2.69 -7.27
N MET A 424 -12.89 3.00 -6.97
CA MET A 424 -13.32 3.51 -5.66
C MET A 424 -13.74 2.41 -4.69
N HIS A 425 -13.43 1.14 -4.98
CA HIS A 425 -13.71 0.05 -4.05
C HIS A 425 -12.97 0.26 -2.70
N PRO A 426 -13.63 0.10 -1.55
CA PRO A 426 -13.10 0.48 -0.22
C PRO A 426 -11.96 -0.40 0.28
N LYS A 427 -11.64 -1.47 -0.45
CA LYS A 427 -10.66 -2.49 -0.08
C LYS A 427 -9.84 -2.75 -1.32
N THR A 428 -8.53 -2.86 -1.17
CA THR A 428 -7.72 -3.48 -2.23
C THR A 428 -8.25 -4.87 -2.58
N VAL A 429 -8.52 -5.06 -3.85
CA VAL A 429 -8.78 -6.37 -4.43
C VAL A 429 -7.55 -6.85 -5.20
N PRO A 430 -7.41 -8.17 -5.41
CA PRO A 430 -6.49 -8.69 -6.42
C PRO A 430 -6.67 -7.88 -7.70
N LEU A 431 -5.59 -7.35 -8.25
CA LEU A 431 -5.73 -6.36 -9.31
C LEU A 431 -6.15 -6.98 -10.65
N SER A 432 -6.19 -8.32 -10.74
CA SER A 432 -6.91 -9.06 -11.78
C SER A 432 -8.42 -8.79 -11.75
N GLU A 433 -8.94 -8.47 -10.57
CA GLU A 433 -10.31 -8.06 -10.33
C GLU A 433 -10.41 -6.53 -10.23
N GLN A 434 -9.38 -5.74 -10.58
CA GLN A 434 -9.46 -4.27 -10.56
C GLN A 434 -9.70 -3.72 -11.96
N LEU A 435 -10.80 -3.00 -12.12
CA LEU A 435 -11.13 -2.24 -13.32
C LEU A 435 -10.45 -0.87 -13.26
N PRO A 436 -9.84 -0.39 -14.36
CA PRO A 436 -9.17 0.91 -14.43
C PRO A 436 -10.17 2.07 -14.64
N GLU A 437 -11.41 1.89 -14.18
CA GLU A 437 -12.54 2.79 -14.45
C GLU A 437 -13.24 3.17 -13.14
N PHE A 438 -13.81 4.37 -13.12
CA PHE A 438 -14.72 4.78 -12.05
C PHE A 438 -16.09 4.12 -12.22
N SER A 439 -16.71 3.72 -11.12
CA SER A 439 -18.04 3.11 -11.15
C SER A 439 -19.10 4.12 -11.60
N PRO A 440 -20.30 3.66 -12.02
CA PRO A 440 -21.43 4.55 -12.25
C PRO A 440 -21.77 5.43 -11.03
N CYS A 441 -21.63 4.91 -9.80
CA CYS A 441 -21.87 5.68 -8.58
C CYS A 441 -20.84 6.80 -8.42
N SER A 442 -19.56 6.49 -8.62
CA SER A 442 -18.47 7.46 -8.55
C SER A 442 -18.65 8.56 -9.58
N ARG A 443 -18.86 8.19 -10.85
CA ARG A 443 -19.06 9.13 -11.96
C ARG A 443 -20.22 10.10 -11.71
N LEU A 444 -21.33 9.60 -11.15
CA LEU A 444 -22.50 10.42 -10.85
C LEU A 444 -22.19 11.52 -9.83
N ILE A 445 -21.52 11.20 -8.73
CA ILE A 445 -21.19 12.19 -7.70
C ILE A 445 -20.09 13.13 -8.20
N MET A 446 -19.06 12.60 -8.86
CA MET A 446 -17.99 13.39 -9.43
C MET A 446 -18.49 14.39 -10.48
N GLY A 447 -19.42 13.99 -11.34
CA GLY A 447 -20.08 14.88 -12.30
C GLY A 447 -20.85 16.02 -11.64
N LYS A 448 -21.56 15.75 -10.54
CA LYS A 448 -22.26 16.79 -9.76
C LYS A 448 -21.29 17.76 -9.09
N VAL A 449 -20.18 17.27 -8.52
CA VAL A 449 -19.15 18.13 -7.93
C VAL A 449 -18.50 18.99 -9.00
N LEU A 450 -18.22 18.43 -10.19
CA LEU A 450 -17.72 19.21 -11.31
C LEU A 450 -18.68 20.34 -11.68
N GLN A 451 -19.98 20.06 -11.82
CA GLN A 451 -21.01 21.06 -12.14
C GLN A 451 -21.18 22.15 -11.08
N THR A 452 -20.93 21.83 -9.81
CA THR A 452 -21.21 22.75 -8.68
C THR A 452 -19.98 23.41 -8.10
N ARG A 453 -18.79 22.82 -8.23
CA ARG A 453 -17.54 23.27 -7.61
C ARG A 453 -16.37 23.38 -8.57
N GLY A 454 -16.46 22.88 -9.81
CA GLY A 454 -15.34 22.79 -10.75
C GLY A 454 -14.87 24.10 -11.41
N SER A 455 -15.14 25.28 -10.85
CA SER A 455 -14.81 26.57 -11.48
C SER A 455 -13.31 26.89 -11.57
N CYS A 456 -12.48 26.26 -10.74
CA CYS A 456 -11.03 26.49 -10.78
C CYS A 456 -10.32 25.72 -11.90
N LEU A 457 -11.01 24.76 -12.55
CA LEU A 457 -10.42 24.01 -13.65
C LEU A 457 -10.17 24.95 -14.82
N ARG A 458 -8.99 24.81 -15.45
CA ARG A 458 -8.53 25.73 -16.50
C ARG A 458 -8.51 25.05 -17.85
N GLU A 459 -8.83 25.83 -18.89
CA GLU A 459 -8.51 25.43 -20.25
C GLU A 459 -6.98 25.40 -20.37
N ASN A 460 -6.43 24.28 -20.82
CA ASN A 460 -5.02 24.23 -21.19
C ASN A 460 -4.87 24.59 -22.67
N THR A 461 -3.68 25.02 -23.08
CA THR A 461 -3.35 25.14 -24.49
C THR A 461 -3.24 23.76 -25.11
N GLU A 462 -4.01 23.51 -26.18
CA GLU A 462 -3.93 22.32 -27.03
C GLU A 462 -2.46 22.07 -27.38
N THR A 463 -1.91 20.91 -26.99
CA THR A 463 -0.49 20.61 -27.18
C THR A 463 -0.32 19.46 -28.17
N CYS A 464 -0.22 19.82 -29.44
CA CYS A 464 0.00 18.86 -30.49
C CYS A 464 1.33 18.12 -30.34
N GLY A 465 1.27 16.80 -30.23
CA GLY A 465 2.42 15.92 -30.15
C GLY A 465 2.59 15.22 -28.79
N ASN A 466 1.68 15.47 -27.84
CA ASN A 466 1.61 14.79 -26.55
C ASN A 466 0.82 13.45 -26.63
N GLY A 467 0.39 13.07 -27.84
CA GLY A 467 -0.28 11.81 -28.10
C GLY A 467 -1.74 11.79 -27.62
N ILE A 468 -2.36 12.95 -27.39
CA ILE A 468 -3.71 13.07 -26.85
C ILE A 468 -4.46 14.13 -27.65
N ARG A 469 -5.58 13.75 -28.27
CA ARG A 469 -6.37 14.67 -29.08
C ARG A 469 -7.04 15.73 -28.21
N GLU A 470 -6.61 16.98 -28.34
CA GLU A 470 -7.09 18.12 -27.54
C GLU A 470 -7.73 19.21 -28.43
N GLY A 471 -8.83 19.81 -27.96
CA GLY A 471 -9.47 20.97 -28.60
C GLY A 471 -9.76 20.85 -30.10
N LYS A 472 -9.01 21.56 -30.97
CA LYS A 472 -9.23 21.55 -32.44
C LYS A 472 -8.52 20.42 -33.17
N GLU A 473 -7.66 19.69 -32.49
CA GLU A 473 -6.95 18.56 -33.07
C GLU A 473 -7.95 17.50 -33.55
N LYS A 474 -7.71 16.95 -34.74
CA LYS A 474 -8.51 15.84 -35.26
C LYS A 474 -7.94 14.49 -34.84
N CYS A 475 -6.67 14.48 -34.50
CA CYS A 475 -5.89 13.34 -34.05
C CYS A 475 -4.58 13.86 -33.46
N ASP A 476 -3.93 13.09 -32.59
CA ASP A 476 -2.56 13.40 -32.18
C ASP A 476 -1.74 12.12 -32.19
N CYS A 477 -0.92 11.96 -33.22
CA CYS A 477 -0.06 10.78 -33.39
C CYS A 477 1.37 11.00 -32.87
N GLY A 478 1.66 12.12 -32.21
CA GLY A 478 3.02 12.50 -31.85
C GLY A 478 3.81 13.03 -33.05
N TRP A 479 5.12 12.79 -33.04
CA TRP A 479 6.09 13.35 -33.97
C TRP A 479 6.21 12.52 -35.25
N ALA A 480 6.78 13.09 -36.31
CA ALA A 480 6.82 12.56 -37.67
C ALA A 480 7.52 11.20 -37.77
N THR A 481 8.52 10.99 -36.92
CA THR A 481 9.28 9.74 -36.85
C THR A 481 8.41 8.54 -36.50
N ILE A 482 7.30 8.73 -35.78
CA ILE A 482 6.44 7.63 -35.32
C ILE A 482 4.98 7.74 -35.72
N CYS A 483 4.52 8.93 -36.08
CA CYS A 483 3.12 9.19 -36.38
C CYS A 483 2.54 8.20 -37.39
N ASN A 484 3.23 7.95 -38.51
CA ASN A 484 2.76 7.00 -39.53
C ASN A 484 2.63 5.55 -39.03
N LEU A 485 3.39 5.16 -38.00
CA LEU A 485 3.31 3.83 -37.39
C LEU A 485 2.12 3.73 -36.43
N ILE A 486 1.86 4.79 -35.66
CA ILE A 486 0.78 4.85 -34.67
C ILE A 486 -0.56 5.03 -35.37
N ASP A 487 -0.61 6.02 -36.25
CA ASP A 487 -1.80 6.48 -36.92
C ASP A 487 -1.43 6.99 -38.32
N PRO A 488 -1.58 6.14 -39.35
CA PRO A 488 -1.26 6.53 -40.72
C PRO A 488 -2.18 7.63 -41.27
N CYS A 489 -3.24 7.97 -40.53
CA CYS A 489 -4.28 8.92 -40.93
C CYS A 489 -4.13 10.29 -40.27
N CYS A 490 -3.08 10.48 -39.47
CA CYS A 490 -2.82 11.73 -38.77
C CYS A 490 -1.55 12.42 -39.29
N ASN A 491 -1.55 13.75 -39.24
CA ASN A 491 -0.36 14.57 -39.48
C ASN A 491 0.43 14.72 -38.17
N PRO A 492 1.75 14.53 -38.20
CA PRO A 492 2.59 14.65 -37.01
C PRO A 492 2.70 16.10 -36.52
N SER A 493 3.09 16.25 -35.24
CA SER A 493 3.22 17.57 -34.61
C SER A 493 4.28 18.47 -35.24
N ASP A 494 5.35 17.89 -35.74
CA ASP A 494 6.48 18.54 -36.43
C ASP A 494 6.36 18.46 -37.96
N VAL A 495 5.14 18.29 -38.50
CA VAL A 495 4.90 18.34 -39.94
C VAL A 495 5.24 19.73 -40.51
N GLU A 496 5.91 19.75 -41.66
CA GLU A 496 6.24 21.00 -42.34
C GLU A 496 5.02 21.59 -43.07
N PHE A 497 4.94 22.92 -43.10
CA PHE A 497 3.92 23.67 -43.84
C PHE A 497 3.91 23.26 -45.34
N PRO A 498 2.75 23.04 -45.99
CA PRO A 498 1.41 23.57 -45.67
C PRO A 498 0.54 22.70 -44.77
N GLU A 499 1.00 21.51 -44.41
CA GLU A 499 0.24 20.62 -43.53
C GLU A 499 0.26 21.15 -42.09
N VAL A 500 -0.81 20.91 -41.34
CA VAL A 500 -0.95 21.35 -39.95
C VAL A 500 -0.86 20.12 -39.06
N GLY A 501 0.00 20.15 -38.04
CA GLY A 501 0.14 19.03 -37.11
C GLY A 501 -1.17 18.71 -36.39
N CYS A 502 -1.36 17.45 -36.02
CA CYS A 502 -2.55 16.97 -35.32
C CYS A 502 -3.87 17.17 -36.08
N THR A 503 -3.79 17.14 -37.42
CA THR A 503 -4.94 17.11 -38.33
C THR A 503 -4.96 15.81 -39.14
N LEU A 504 -6.11 15.48 -39.75
CA LEU A 504 -6.19 14.29 -40.59
C LEU A 504 -5.32 14.45 -41.84
N LYS A 505 -4.64 13.37 -42.21
CA LYS A 505 -3.66 13.34 -43.29
C LYS A 505 -4.34 13.35 -44.66
N GLY A 506 -4.15 14.42 -45.43
CA GLY A 506 -4.79 14.58 -46.75
C GLY A 506 -6.31 14.77 -46.69
N ASN A 507 -6.92 15.02 -47.85
CA ASN A 507 -8.35 15.34 -47.94
C ASN A 507 -9.28 14.13 -47.92
N ASP A 508 -8.76 12.93 -48.25
CA ASP A 508 -9.56 11.70 -48.33
C ASP A 508 -9.65 10.96 -46.98
N SER A 509 -8.89 11.40 -45.98
CA SER A 509 -8.93 10.83 -44.62
C SER A 509 -10.16 11.33 -43.87
N VAL A 510 -11.03 10.39 -43.52
CA VAL A 510 -12.31 10.67 -42.83
C VAL A 510 -12.17 10.52 -41.32
N CYS A 511 -11.22 9.71 -40.85
CA CYS A 511 -11.06 9.38 -39.44
C CYS A 511 -9.62 8.95 -39.11
N SER A 512 -9.33 8.86 -37.81
CA SER A 512 -8.09 8.32 -37.25
C SER A 512 -8.36 6.99 -36.53
N PRO A 513 -7.65 5.88 -36.85
CA PRO A 513 -7.71 4.62 -36.11
C PRO A 513 -7.19 4.70 -34.67
N LYS A 514 -6.40 5.71 -34.32
CA LYS A 514 -5.98 5.96 -32.93
C LYS A 514 -7.11 6.58 -32.10
N GLU A 515 -7.86 7.50 -32.70
CA GLU A 515 -8.88 8.28 -31.99
C GLU A 515 -10.29 7.71 -32.07
N SER A 516 -10.59 6.89 -33.08
CA SER A 516 -11.95 6.40 -33.36
C SER A 516 -11.98 4.88 -33.52
N ASP A 517 -12.77 4.20 -32.67
CA ASP A 517 -12.83 2.73 -32.58
C ASP A 517 -13.31 2.03 -33.86
N CYS A 518 -14.11 2.71 -34.68
CA CYS A 518 -14.63 2.22 -35.96
C CYS A 518 -13.88 2.79 -37.16
N CYS A 519 -12.65 3.28 -36.99
CA CYS A 519 -11.81 3.71 -38.10
C CYS A 519 -10.83 2.62 -38.54
N THR A 520 -10.62 2.50 -39.84
CA THR A 520 -9.65 1.56 -40.43
C THR A 520 -8.31 2.24 -40.70
N ASN A 521 -7.24 1.46 -40.88
CA ASN A 521 -5.91 1.97 -41.27
C ASN A 521 -5.88 2.62 -42.65
N LYS A 522 -6.97 2.54 -43.42
CA LYS A 522 -7.15 3.24 -44.70
C LYS A 522 -7.84 4.60 -44.52
N CYS A 523 -7.92 5.08 -43.28
CA CYS A 523 -8.48 6.39 -42.93
C CYS A 523 -9.96 6.53 -43.29
N ALA A 524 -10.65 5.39 -43.38
CA ALA A 524 -12.05 5.29 -43.75
C ALA A 524 -12.84 4.54 -42.66
N VAL A 525 -14.12 4.86 -42.56
CA VAL A 525 -15.06 4.21 -41.64
C VAL A 525 -15.09 2.70 -41.90
N ASN A 526 -15.06 1.92 -40.84
CA ASN A 526 -15.20 0.48 -40.90
C ASN A 526 -16.64 0.10 -41.26
N THR A 527 -16.84 -0.32 -42.51
CA THR A 527 -18.14 -0.72 -43.05
C THR A 527 -18.67 -2.05 -42.51
N ASN A 528 -17.84 -2.81 -41.78
CA ASN A 528 -18.25 -4.07 -41.18
C ASN A 528 -19.11 -3.84 -39.95
N LYS A 529 -20.43 -4.02 -40.11
CA LYS A 529 -21.41 -3.86 -39.04
C LYS A 529 -21.31 -4.90 -37.91
N ASN A 530 -20.52 -5.95 -38.10
CA ASN A 530 -20.23 -6.95 -37.08
C ASN A 530 -18.89 -6.71 -36.38
N TYR A 531 -18.18 -5.63 -36.72
CA TYR A 531 -16.95 -5.27 -36.04
C TYR A 531 -17.28 -4.72 -34.66
N LYS A 532 -16.89 -5.47 -33.62
CA LYS A 532 -17.13 -5.11 -32.23
C LYS A 532 -16.21 -3.95 -31.84
N CYS A 533 -16.78 -2.77 -31.66
CA CYS A 533 -16.04 -1.56 -31.31
C CYS A 533 -16.06 -1.26 -29.80
N HIS A 534 -17.12 -1.64 -29.09
CA HIS A 534 -17.21 -1.49 -27.63
C HIS A 534 -17.61 -2.81 -26.96
N SER A 535 -16.97 -3.10 -25.82
CA SER A 535 -17.26 -4.27 -24.99
C SER A 535 -17.00 -3.96 -23.52
N SER A 536 -18.06 -3.74 -22.74
CA SER A 536 -17.94 -3.77 -21.28
C SER A 536 -17.96 -5.21 -20.75
N VAL A 537 -17.62 -5.39 -19.48
CA VAL A 537 -17.69 -6.68 -18.78
C VAL A 537 -19.15 -7.09 -18.50
N SER A 538 -20.12 -6.17 -18.59
CA SER A 538 -21.56 -6.47 -18.59
C SER A 538 -22.06 -6.76 -20.01
N LYS A 539 -22.93 -7.78 -20.14
CA LYS A 539 -23.46 -8.28 -21.44
C LYS A 539 -24.34 -7.27 -22.20
N CYS A 540 -24.63 -6.11 -21.64
CA CYS A 540 -25.57 -5.13 -22.20
C CYS A 540 -24.92 -3.91 -22.88
N LEU A 541 -23.59 -3.79 -22.82
CA LEU A 541 -22.84 -2.71 -23.46
C LEU A 541 -21.88 -3.26 -24.52
N THR A 542 -22.39 -4.09 -25.43
CA THR A 542 -21.66 -4.41 -26.67
C THR A 542 -22.20 -3.57 -27.79
N SER A 543 -21.33 -2.78 -28.41
CA SER A 543 -21.65 -2.02 -29.61
C SER A 543 -20.76 -2.46 -30.76
N PHE A 544 -21.35 -2.39 -31.94
CA PHE A 544 -20.71 -2.71 -33.21
C PHE A 544 -20.75 -1.47 -34.08
N CYS A 545 -19.76 -1.35 -34.97
CA CYS A 545 -19.76 -0.25 -35.93
C CYS A 545 -21.07 -0.25 -36.73
N ASP A 546 -21.63 0.93 -36.98
CA ASP A 546 -22.84 1.05 -37.80
C ASP A 546 -22.54 1.03 -39.31
N GLY A 547 -21.25 1.07 -39.66
CA GLY A 547 -20.74 1.13 -41.03
C GLY A 547 -20.78 2.51 -41.66
N ILE A 548 -21.12 3.55 -40.88
CA ILE A 548 -21.37 4.92 -41.37
C ILE A 548 -20.57 5.93 -40.56
N SER A 549 -20.47 5.75 -39.24
CA SER A 549 -19.73 6.60 -38.33
C SER A 549 -18.37 5.99 -37.97
N PRO A 550 -17.28 6.78 -37.91
CA PRO A 550 -16.00 6.33 -37.36
C PRO A 550 -16.05 6.17 -35.83
N GLU A 551 -16.99 6.83 -35.17
CA GLU A 551 -17.26 6.67 -33.74
C GLU A 551 -18.09 5.43 -33.49
N CYS A 552 -17.75 4.68 -32.43
CA CYS A 552 -18.52 3.52 -32.03
C CYS A 552 -19.94 3.97 -31.62
N PRO A 553 -21.00 3.42 -32.24
CA PRO A 553 -22.37 3.78 -31.90
C PRO A 553 -22.66 3.53 -30.43
N LYS A 554 -23.59 4.28 -29.84
CA LYS A 554 -24.14 3.92 -28.54
C LYS A 554 -24.77 2.52 -28.63
N PRO A 555 -24.54 1.61 -27.67
CA PRO A 555 -25.15 0.30 -27.68
C PRO A 555 -26.68 0.41 -27.87
N LYS A 556 -27.20 -0.14 -28.96
CA LYS A 556 -28.64 -0.30 -29.18
C LYS A 556 -29.03 -1.69 -28.71
N GLY A 557 -29.77 -1.79 -27.63
CA GLY A 557 -30.21 -3.07 -27.09
C GLY A 557 -31.26 -2.90 -26.01
N GLU A 558 -32.47 -3.31 -26.36
CA GLU A 558 -33.56 -3.62 -25.45
C GLU A 558 -33.11 -4.62 -24.38
N ILE A 559 -33.63 -4.42 -23.17
CA ILE A 559 -33.77 -5.41 -22.11
C ILE A 559 -32.50 -5.73 -21.27
N PHE A 560 -32.58 -5.19 -20.05
CA PHE A 560 -31.99 -5.56 -18.76
C PHE A 560 -30.47 -5.48 -18.56
N ASP A 561 -30.01 -4.40 -17.91
CA ASP A 561 -28.80 -4.42 -17.09
C ASP A 561 -29.02 -3.77 -15.73
N PHE A 562 -28.28 -4.25 -14.74
CA PHE A 562 -28.17 -3.80 -13.36
C PHE A 562 -27.55 -2.40 -13.22
N SER A 563 -27.19 -1.75 -14.31
CA SER A 563 -26.45 -0.47 -14.32
C SER A 563 -27.31 0.77 -14.05
N CYS A 564 -28.65 0.63 -13.94
CA CYS A 564 -29.50 1.68 -13.36
C CYS A 564 -29.48 1.60 -11.84
N GLY A 565 -28.37 2.10 -11.31
CA GLY A 565 -27.94 1.97 -9.93
C GLY A 565 -28.65 2.90 -8.92
N VAL A 566 -29.98 3.01 -8.96
CA VAL A 566 -30.76 3.52 -7.81
C VAL A 566 -31.90 2.53 -7.60
N GLN A 567 -32.14 2.11 -6.36
CA GLN A 567 -33.02 0.97 -6.00
C GLN A 567 -34.49 1.08 -6.46
N GLU A 568 -34.85 2.18 -7.14
CA GLU A 568 -36.18 2.54 -7.61
C GLU A 568 -36.26 2.75 -9.15
N LEU A 569 -35.22 2.49 -9.95
CA LEU A 569 -35.19 2.86 -11.39
C LEU A 569 -34.82 1.72 -12.36
N VAL A 570 -35.32 1.80 -13.59
CA VAL A 570 -35.04 0.85 -14.69
C VAL A 570 -34.49 1.53 -15.96
N CYS A 571 -33.71 0.78 -16.77
CA CYS A 571 -33.11 1.28 -18.01
C CYS A 571 -34.09 1.21 -19.17
N LYS A 572 -34.35 2.34 -19.83
CA LYS A 572 -35.15 2.41 -21.06
C LYS A 572 -34.42 3.30 -22.07
N ASN A 573 -34.18 2.80 -23.28
CA ASN A 573 -33.45 3.53 -24.35
C ASN A 573 -32.08 4.10 -23.95
N GLY A 574 -31.36 3.42 -23.05
CA GLY A 574 -30.04 3.86 -22.58
C GLY A 574 -30.09 5.01 -21.55
N VAL A 575 -31.26 5.29 -20.95
CA VAL A 575 -31.45 6.28 -19.88
C VAL A 575 -32.04 5.60 -18.64
N CYS A 576 -31.50 5.92 -17.46
CA CYS A 576 -31.94 5.39 -16.16
C CYS A 576 -32.84 6.39 -15.42
N ASN A 577 -34.13 6.47 -15.77
CA ASN A 577 -35.02 7.46 -15.16
C ASN A 577 -36.49 7.01 -15.04
N GLU A 578 -36.79 5.73 -15.26
CA GLU A 578 -38.18 5.21 -15.28
C GLU A 578 -38.42 4.30 -14.06
N SER A 579 -39.67 4.24 -13.59
CA SER A 579 -40.07 3.38 -12.47
C SER A 579 -40.17 1.91 -12.90
N PRO A 580 -39.92 0.93 -12.01
CA PRO A 580 -40.20 -0.48 -12.27
C PRO A 580 -41.63 -0.72 -12.78
N CYS A 581 -42.59 0.10 -12.38
CA CYS A 581 -43.98 -0.01 -12.83
C CYS A 581 -44.17 0.25 -14.33
N ASP A 582 -43.29 1.06 -14.93
CA ASP A 582 -43.32 1.37 -16.36
C ASP A 582 -42.99 0.15 -17.23
N ILE A 583 -42.36 -0.91 -16.66
CA ILE A 583 -42.15 -2.21 -17.33
C ILE A 583 -43.48 -2.77 -17.86
N LYS A 584 -44.58 -2.56 -17.12
CA LYS A 584 -45.92 -3.02 -17.50
C LYS A 584 -46.87 -1.87 -17.86
N ASN A 585 -46.34 -0.67 -18.14
CA ASN A 585 -47.11 0.56 -18.35
C ASN A 585 -48.07 0.88 -17.19
N LEU A 586 -47.61 0.64 -15.95
CA LEU A 586 -48.36 0.94 -14.73
C LEU A 586 -47.73 2.16 -14.04
N ARG A 587 -48.52 2.88 -13.24
CA ARG A 587 -48.02 4.02 -12.46
C ARG A 587 -47.50 3.57 -11.10
N GLU A 588 -46.40 4.15 -10.65
CA GLU A 588 -45.93 3.97 -9.27
C GLU A 588 -46.90 4.58 -8.28
N CYS A 589 -47.10 3.92 -7.13
CA CYS A 589 -47.93 4.43 -6.05
C CYS A 589 -47.46 3.90 -4.68
N ASN A 590 -47.94 4.50 -3.59
CA ASN A 590 -47.48 4.14 -2.24
C ASN A 590 -48.24 2.92 -1.67
N CYS A 591 -47.51 1.97 -1.08
CA CYS A 591 -48.09 0.82 -0.39
C CYS A 591 -48.70 1.24 0.97
N THR A 592 -49.91 1.80 0.99
CA THR A 592 -50.53 2.33 2.23
C THR A 592 -51.23 1.28 3.10
N ASN A 593 -51.33 0.03 2.63
CA ASN A 593 -52.18 -0.98 3.26
C ASN A 593 -51.42 -1.88 4.26
N ASN A 594 -50.09 -1.88 4.23
CA ASN A 594 -49.25 -2.71 5.10
C ASN A 594 -47.94 -1.97 5.45
N VAL A 595 -47.71 -1.74 6.74
CA VAL A 595 -46.52 -1.00 7.25
C VAL A 595 -45.21 -1.71 6.87
N LEU A 596 -45.25 -3.02 6.65
CA LEU A 596 -44.10 -3.84 6.22
C LEU A 596 -43.73 -3.64 4.75
N GLU A 597 -44.59 -2.99 3.95
CA GLU A 597 -44.42 -2.82 2.50
C GLU A 597 -44.12 -1.36 2.09
N GLU A 598 -44.10 -0.42 3.04
CA GLU A 598 -43.81 1.00 2.76
C GLU A 598 -42.39 1.25 2.20
N CYS A 599 -41.50 0.27 2.32
CA CYS A 599 -40.12 0.32 1.82
C CYS A 599 -39.92 -0.49 0.53
N VAL A 600 -40.99 -0.99 -0.11
CA VAL A 600 -40.93 -1.63 -1.44
C VAL A 600 -41.63 -0.78 -2.51
N VAL A 601 -41.23 -0.92 -3.77
CA VAL A 601 -41.87 -0.21 -4.89
C VAL A 601 -43.22 -0.86 -5.22
N CYS A 602 -44.30 -0.09 -5.15
CA CYS A 602 -45.66 -0.50 -5.50
C CYS A 602 -46.14 0.11 -6.82
N CYS A 603 -46.97 -0.63 -7.54
CA CYS A 603 -47.60 -0.19 -8.79
C CYS A 603 -49.12 -0.20 -8.67
N GLU A 604 -49.76 0.77 -9.32
CA GLU A 604 -51.21 0.88 -9.36
C GLU A 604 -51.80 -0.11 -10.36
N ARG A 605 -52.65 -1.02 -9.87
CA ARG A 605 -53.45 -1.93 -10.69
C ARG A 605 -54.90 -1.87 -10.22
N ASN A 606 -55.83 -1.51 -11.12
CA ASN A 606 -57.26 -1.42 -10.81
C ASN A 606 -57.59 -0.52 -9.57
N LYS A 607 -56.91 0.63 -9.42
CA LYS A 607 -57.02 1.56 -8.29
C LYS A 607 -56.56 1.02 -6.93
N THR A 608 -55.85 -0.11 -6.90
CA THR A 608 -55.17 -0.60 -5.70
C THR A 608 -53.67 -0.63 -5.91
N CYS A 609 -52.92 -0.16 -4.90
CA CYS A 609 -51.46 -0.23 -4.88
C CYS A 609 -51.01 -1.59 -4.39
N VAL A 610 -50.25 -2.29 -5.23
CA VAL A 610 -49.72 -3.61 -4.92
C VAL A 610 -48.21 -3.64 -5.18
N PRO A 611 -47.44 -4.42 -4.39
CA PRO A 611 -46.00 -4.56 -4.61
C PRO A 611 -45.67 -4.96 -6.06
N SER A 612 -44.62 -4.36 -6.61
CA SER A 612 -44.13 -4.67 -7.97
C SER A 612 -43.84 -6.17 -8.14
N SER A 613 -43.34 -6.84 -7.08
CA SER A 613 -43.12 -8.29 -7.06
C SER A 613 -44.38 -9.11 -7.30
N ASP A 614 -45.52 -8.69 -6.76
CA ASP A 614 -46.80 -9.42 -6.88
C ASP A 614 -47.36 -9.33 -8.31
N LEU A 615 -46.89 -8.34 -9.07
CA LEU A 615 -47.15 -8.18 -10.48
C LEU A 615 -46.15 -8.94 -11.35
N GLY A 616 -45.21 -9.69 -10.76
CA GLY A 616 -44.12 -10.36 -11.45
C GLY A 616 -43.07 -9.39 -11.99
N ILE A 617 -42.99 -8.17 -11.45
CA ILE A 617 -41.96 -7.18 -11.76
C ILE A 617 -40.86 -7.35 -10.71
N LEU A 618 -39.94 -8.27 -10.98
CA LEU A 618 -38.82 -8.57 -10.10
C LEU A 618 -37.57 -7.83 -10.57
N ASN A 619 -36.68 -7.53 -9.63
CA ASN A 619 -35.35 -7.05 -9.96
C ASN A 619 -34.57 -8.17 -10.68
N PRO A 620 -33.47 -7.85 -11.40
CA PRO A 620 -32.80 -8.86 -12.22
C PRO A 620 -32.03 -9.92 -11.40
N ALA A 621 -31.98 -9.79 -10.06
CA ALA A 621 -31.54 -10.84 -9.13
C ALA A 621 -32.69 -11.75 -8.66
N GLY A 622 -33.90 -11.58 -9.19
CA GLY A 622 -35.11 -12.31 -8.80
C GLY A 622 -35.75 -11.83 -7.50
N GLY A 623 -35.31 -10.68 -6.96
CA GLY A 623 -35.85 -10.07 -5.73
C GLY A 623 -36.82 -8.91 -5.98
N VAL A 624 -37.21 -8.21 -4.92
CA VAL A 624 -38.17 -7.08 -4.96
C VAL A 624 -37.42 -5.76 -5.24
N TYR A 625 -38.08 -4.80 -5.89
CA TYR A 625 -37.58 -3.41 -5.96
C TYR A 625 -37.89 -2.68 -4.65
N VAL A 626 -36.90 -2.02 -4.07
CA VAL A 626 -36.99 -1.43 -2.72
C VAL A 626 -36.72 0.06 -2.77
N HIS A 627 -37.34 0.81 -1.87
CA HIS A 627 -37.08 2.24 -1.76
C HIS A 627 -35.70 2.52 -1.17
N LYS A 628 -35.12 3.67 -1.54
CA LYS A 628 -33.78 4.09 -1.10
C LYS A 628 -33.66 4.18 0.43
N GLU A 629 -32.46 3.90 0.93
CA GLU A 629 -32.12 4.09 2.34
C GLU A 629 -32.44 5.52 2.80
N GLY A 630 -33.02 5.64 4.00
CA GLY A 630 -33.40 6.94 4.58
C GLY A 630 -34.77 7.48 4.15
N ARG A 631 -35.48 6.84 3.21
CA ARG A 631 -36.88 7.19 2.91
C ARG A 631 -37.73 6.97 4.16
N ARG A 632 -38.55 7.96 4.51
CA ARG A 632 -39.43 7.90 5.67
C ARG A 632 -40.50 6.82 5.49
N CYS A 633 -40.68 5.99 6.50
CA CYS A 633 -41.70 4.95 6.58
C CYS A 633 -42.33 4.96 7.97
N ASN A 634 -43.44 4.24 8.15
CA ASN A 634 -44.25 4.23 9.37
C ASN A 634 -44.67 5.66 9.78
N PHE A 635 -45.33 6.37 8.87
CA PHE A 635 -45.76 7.78 9.03
C PHE A 635 -44.61 8.76 9.38
N GLY A 636 -43.37 8.42 9.03
CA GLY A 636 -42.19 9.27 9.23
C GLY A 636 -41.52 9.16 10.59
N LEU A 637 -41.89 8.16 11.39
CA LEU A 637 -41.20 7.82 12.63
C LEU A 637 -39.91 7.00 12.39
N ASN A 638 -39.89 6.23 11.30
CA ASN A 638 -38.82 5.30 10.95
C ASN A 638 -38.27 5.59 9.54
N HIS A 639 -37.21 4.89 9.16
CA HIS A 639 -36.61 5.00 7.83
C HIS A 639 -36.38 3.64 7.19
N CYS A 640 -36.39 3.60 5.86
CA CYS A 640 -36.07 2.41 5.10
C CYS A 640 -34.57 2.12 5.18
N ASP A 641 -34.22 0.85 5.38
CA ASP A 641 -32.83 0.33 5.49
C ASP A 641 -32.19 0.02 4.12
N GLY A 642 -32.89 0.29 3.01
CA GLY A 642 -32.45 -0.04 1.66
C GLY A 642 -32.48 -1.54 1.33
N LEU A 643 -32.97 -2.39 2.23
CA LEU A 643 -33.24 -3.82 2.01
C LEU A 643 -34.74 -4.14 1.95
N GLY A 644 -35.58 -3.11 2.01
CA GLY A 644 -37.04 -3.23 1.99
C GLY A 644 -37.68 -3.25 3.37
N ASN A 645 -36.92 -3.03 4.47
CA ASN A 645 -37.48 -2.98 5.81
C ASN A 645 -37.54 -1.54 6.35
N CYS A 646 -38.56 -1.29 7.15
CA CYS A 646 -38.72 -0.05 7.90
C CYS A 646 -38.11 -0.22 9.31
N ILE A 647 -36.98 0.42 9.60
CA ILE A 647 -36.22 0.24 10.85
C ILE A 647 -36.27 1.47 11.78
N GLU A 648 -36.23 1.22 13.09
CA GLU A 648 -36.13 2.24 14.14
C GLU A 648 -34.67 2.72 14.33
N ASN A 649 -34.50 3.98 14.74
CA ASN A 649 -33.19 4.53 15.12
C ASN A 649 -32.68 3.92 16.43
N VAL A 650 -32.00 2.78 16.37
CA VAL A 650 -31.33 2.19 17.53
C VAL A 650 -29.82 2.46 17.44
N VAL A 651 -29.32 3.36 18.28
CA VAL A 651 -27.89 3.52 18.54
C VAL A 651 -27.42 2.32 19.38
N GLU A 652 -26.93 1.26 18.73
CA GLU A 652 -26.40 0.09 19.44
C GLU A 652 -24.97 0.32 19.94
N ARG A 653 -24.78 0.18 21.27
CA ARG A 653 -23.46 -0.05 21.88
C ARG A 653 -23.17 -1.56 21.83
N PRO A 654 -21.91 -1.98 21.56
CA PRO A 654 -21.60 -3.41 21.47
C PRO A 654 -21.57 -4.10 22.86
N PRO A 655 -21.98 -5.38 22.96
CA PRO A 655 -21.99 -6.13 24.21
C PRO A 655 -20.60 -6.71 24.57
N PRO A 656 -20.36 -7.05 25.86
CA PRO A 656 -19.06 -7.53 26.31
C PRO A 656 -18.82 -8.99 25.87
N THR A 657 -17.78 -9.22 25.08
CA THR A 657 -17.34 -10.56 24.68
C THR A 657 -16.65 -11.30 25.83
N ARG A 658 -17.26 -12.41 26.26
CA ARG A 658 -16.72 -13.36 27.25
C ARG A 658 -15.73 -14.32 26.58
N ARG A 659 -14.42 -14.09 26.72
CA ARG A 659 -13.37 -15.02 26.24
C ARG A 659 -13.43 -16.33 27.04
N LYS A 660 -13.65 -17.45 26.37
CA LYS A 660 -13.42 -18.80 26.92
C LYS A 660 -11.95 -19.16 26.71
N ASN A 661 -11.20 -19.31 27.81
CA ASN A 661 -9.79 -19.72 27.78
C ASN A 661 -9.67 -21.22 27.43
N VAL A 662 -9.45 -21.51 26.15
CA VAL A 662 -9.19 -22.86 25.62
C VAL A 662 -7.92 -23.48 26.23
N VAL A 663 -6.95 -22.65 26.64
CA VAL A 663 -5.68 -23.08 27.27
C VAL A 663 -5.90 -23.72 28.65
N LEU A 664 -6.89 -23.27 29.43
CA LEU A 664 -7.18 -23.85 30.76
C LEU A 664 -7.81 -25.24 30.65
N ILE A 665 -8.58 -25.48 29.59
CA ILE A 665 -9.24 -26.77 29.33
C ILE A 665 -8.22 -27.81 28.86
N VAL A 666 -7.26 -27.43 28.01
CA VAL A 666 -6.16 -28.32 27.59
C VAL A 666 -5.22 -28.63 28.76
N PHE A 667 -4.98 -27.66 29.66
CA PHE A 667 -4.17 -27.89 30.86
C PHE A 667 -4.88 -28.82 31.86
N LEU A 668 -6.20 -28.67 32.02
CA LEU A 668 -7.00 -29.53 32.89
C LEU A 668 -7.15 -30.95 32.34
N THR A 669 -7.21 -31.14 31.01
CA THR A 669 -7.28 -32.47 30.41
C THR A 669 -5.95 -33.22 30.49
N ILE A 670 -4.80 -32.54 30.33
CA ILE A 670 -3.47 -33.14 30.55
C ILE A 670 -3.25 -33.45 32.04
N PHE A 671 -3.71 -32.57 32.94
CA PHE A 671 -3.66 -32.79 34.39
C PHE A 671 -4.53 -33.97 34.83
N PHE A 672 -5.70 -34.16 34.22
CA PHE A 672 -6.58 -35.32 34.46
C PHE A 672 -6.01 -36.62 33.86
N PHE A 673 -5.36 -36.56 32.70
CA PHE A 673 -4.75 -37.74 32.07
C PHE A 673 -3.56 -38.28 32.88
N PHE A 674 -2.78 -37.41 33.52
CA PHE A 674 -1.65 -37.80 34.38
C PHE A 674 -2.06 -38.30 35.79
N ILE A 675 -3.25 -37.95 36.27
CA ILE A 675 -3.71 -38.36 37.61
C ILE A 675 -4.52 -39.65 37.61
N ILE A 676 -5.20 -40.01 36.50
CA ILE A 676 -6.15 -41.14 36.49
C ILE A 676 -5.60 -42.40 35.78
N GLY A 677 -4.53 -42.29 34.97
CA GLY A 677 -4.00 -43.43 34.21
C GLY A 677 -2.70 -44.05 34.76
N GLY A 678 -2.79 -45.00 35.69
CA GLY A 678 -1.80 -46.09 35.79
C GLY A 678 -0.64 -45.95 36.79
N CYS A 679 -0.80 -46.63 37.94
CA CYS A 679 0.24 -47.18 38.82
C CYS A 679 1.02 -46.22 39.76
N ALA A 680 0.45 -46.00 40.95
CA ALA A 680 1.09 -45.35 42.11
C ALA A 680 2.42 -46.01 42.60
N ARG A 681 2.82 -47.16 42.06
CA ARG A 681 4.15 -47.79 42.31
C ARG A 681 5.27 -47.32 41.38
N CYS A 682 4.95 -46.64 40.27
CA CYS A 682 5.95 -46.04 39.37
C CYS A 682 6.27 -44.59 39.76
N MET A 683 5.31 -43.86 40.31
CA MET A 683 5.48 -42.46 40.78
C MET A 683 6.46 -42.30 41.95
N THR A 684 6.81 -43.35 42.69
CA THR A 684 7.84 -43.29 43.74
C THR A 684 9.25 -43.58 43.23
N ARG A 685 9.42 -43.87 41.93
CA ARG A 685 10.67 -44.32 41.33
C ARG A 685 11.34 -43.32 40.39
N VAL A 686 10.71 -42.17 40.13
CA VAL A 686 11.29 -41.11 39.29
C VAL A 686 12.24 -40.25 40.12
N PRO A 687 13.48 -39.97 39.66
CA PRO A 687 14.39 -39.05 40.33
C PRO A 687 13.91 -37.60 40.13
N TYR A 688 12.91 -37.18 40.91
CA TYR A 688 12.28 -35.86 40.77
C TYR A 688 13.26 -34.70 40.83
N GLY A 689 14.32 -34.79 41.63
CA GLY A 689 15.38 -33.77 41.68
C GLY A 689 16.10 -33.61 40.34
N THR A 690 16.61 -34.72 39.79
CA THR A 690 17.29 -34.72 38.48
C THR A 690 16.36 -34.35 37.33
N LEU A 691 15.09 -34.77 37.40
CA LEU A 691 14.07 -34.40 36.41
C LEU A 691 13.80 -32.89 36.40
N ILE A 692 13.59 -32.30 37.58
CA ILE A 692 13.37 -30.85 37.71
C ILE A 692 14.60 -30.08 37.24
N ALA A 693 15.81 -30.48 37.69
CA ALA A 693 17.07 -29.89 37.27
C ALA A 693 17.24 -29.94 35.73
N THR A 694 16.93 -31.07 35.10
CA THR A 694 17.01 -31.20 33.62
C THR A 694 16.04 -30.28 32.90
N ILE A 695 14.82 -30.10 33.42
CA ILE A 695 13.83 -29.18 32.84
C ILE A 695 14.32 -27.73 32.93
N PHE A 696 14.80 -27.30 34.10
CA PHE A 696 15.34 -25.96 34.28
C PHE A 696 16.57 -25.72 33.41
N CYS A 697 17.46 -26.71 33.30
CA CYS A 697 18.64 -26.63 32.44
C CYS A 697 18.27 -26.46 30.97
N CYS A 698 17.37 -27.31 30.44
CA CYS A 698 16.94 -27.22 29.04
C CYS A 698 16.19 -25.92 28.74
N ALA A 699 15.32 -25.47 29.66
CA ALA A 699 14.60 -24.20 29.51
C ALA A 699 15.55 -23.00 29.54
N GLY A 700 16.53 -23.01 30.45
CA GLY A 700 17.55 -21.98 30.57
C GLY A 700 18.43 -21.92 29.32
N VAL A 701 18.98 -23.05 28.85
CA VAL A 701 19.80 -23.10 27.64
C VAL A 701 19.04 -22.63 26.41
N LEU A 702 17.79 -23.09 26.23
CA LEU A 702 16.99 -22.70 25.07
C LEU A 702 16.69 -21.20 25.06
N THR A 703 16.27 -20.66 26.20
CA THR A 703 15.98 -19.22 26.34
C THR A 703 17.25 -18.39 26.13
N PHE A 704 18.38 -18.84 26.66
CA PHE A 704 19.68 -18.20 26.47
C PHE A 704 20.07 -18.12 24.99
N LEU A 705 19.94 -19.21 24.23
CA LEU A 705 20.31 -19.23 22.81
C LEU A 705 19.38 -18.36 21.95
N ILE A 706 18.07 -18.38 22.23
CA ILE A 706 17.08 -17.59 21.50
C ILE A 706 17.29 -16.09 21.73
N CYS A 707 17.62 -15.67 22.96
CA CYS A 707 17.76 -14.25 23.29
C CYS A 707 19.15 -13.71 22.96
N LEU A 708 20.21 -14.50 23.13
CA LEU A 708 21.59 -14.00 22.96
C LEU A 708 21.94 -13.75 21.49
N TYR A 709 21.45 -14.59 20.58
CA TYR A 709 21.72 -14.45 19.15
C TYR A 709 21.26 -13.08 18.58
N PRO A 710 19.99 -12.66 18.72
CA PRO A 710 19.55 -11.34 18.27
C PRO A 710 20.22 -10.21 19.05
N ALA A 711 20.50 -10.36 20.34
CA ALA A 711 21.19 -9.34 21.14
C ALA A 711 22.57 -8.98 20.58
N VAL A 712 23.38 -10.00 20.28
CA VAL A 712 24.72 -9.81 19.70
C VAL A 712 24.63 -9.29 18.26
N ARG A 713 23.65 -9.76 17.47
CA ARG A 713 23.42 -9.25 16.09
C ARG A 713 23.06 -7.76 16.08
N LEU A 714 22.18 -7.32 16.99
CA LEU A 714 21.85 -5.90 17.16
C LEU A 714 23.06 -5.08 17.61
N THR A 715 23.92 -5.66 18.44
CA THR A 715 25.17 -5.02 18.89
C THR A 715 26.16 -4.84 17.73
N LEU A 716 26.34 -5.88 16.90
CA LEU A 716 27.16 -5.80 15.68
C LEU A 716 26.65 -4.71 14.74
N ARG A 717 25.34 -4.68 14.50
CA ARG A 717 24.70 -3.65 13.68
C ARG A 717 24.89 -2.25 14.25
N MET A 718 24.82 -2.09 15.57
CA MET A 718 25.08 -0.81 16.24
C MET A 718 26.53 -0.34 15.99
N PHE A 719 27.52 -1.23 16.10
CA PHE A 719 28.92 -0.87 15.84
C PHE A 719 29.20 -0.54 14.38
N ASP A 720 28.56 -1.24 13.43
CA ASP A 720 28.67 -0.98 12.00
C ASP A 720 27.93 0.32 11.58
N ASP A 721 26.61 0.38 11.80
CA ASP A 721 25.76 1.47 11.33
C ASP A 721 26.05 2.80 12.04
N VAL A 722 26.34 2.78 13.36
CA VAL A 722 26.55 4.01 14.16
C VAL A 722 28.01 4.41 14.16
N PHE A 723 28.91 3.49 14.54
CA PHE A 723 30.33 3.79 14.80
C PHE A 723 31.27 3.40 13.65
N THR A 724 30.78 2.74 12.58
CA THR A 724 31.57 2.30 11.42
C THR A 724 32.76 1.42 11.79
N TYR A 725 32.58 0.52 12.77
CA TYR A 725 33.58 -0.45 13.21
C TYR A 725 33.12 -1.89 12.92
N ASP A 726 33.95 -2.65 12.22
CA ASP A 726 33.76 -4.08 11.99
C ASP A 726 34.36 -4.92 13.13
N LEU A 727 33.49 -5.53 13.94
CA LEU A 727 33.88 -6.39 15.05
C LEU A 727 33.70 -7.87 14.68
N GLU A 728 34.47 -8.36 13.72
CA GLU A 728 34.36 -9.74 13.21
C GLU A 728 34.52 -10.84 14.29
N TRP A 729 35.30 -10.57 15.34
CA TRP A 729 35.55 -11.53 16.42
C TRP A 729 34.30 -11.90 17.24
N LEU A 730 33.28 -11.02 17.28
CA LEU A 730 32.03 -11.26 17.99
C LEU A 730 31.18 -12.35 17.33
N ASN A 731 31.30 -12.55 16.02
CA ASN A 731 30.64 -13.66 15.31
C ASN A 731 31.20 -15.02 15.76
N GLY A 732 32.52 -15.10 15.99
CA GLY A 732 33.16 -16.31 16.51
C GLY A 732 32.68 -16.67 17.92
N LEU A 733 32.42 -15.66 18.76
CA LEU A 733 31.91 -15.82 20.12
C LEU A 733 30.49 -16.42 20.16
N GLN A 734 29.61 -16.03 19.22
CA GLN A 734 28.25 -16.59 19.11
C GLN A 734 28.28 -18.10 18.86
N LEU A 735 29.15 -18.57 17.96
CA LEU A 735 29.30 -19.98 17.65
C LEU A 735 29.76 -20.78 18.87
N ILE A 736 30.70 -20.24 19.66
CA ILE A 736 31.18 -20.85 20.90
C ILE A 736 30.03 -21.04 21.90
N PHE A 737 29.17 -20.03 22.08
CA PHE A 737 28.02 -20.13 22.99
C PHE A 737 26.97 -21.14 22.54
N ILE A 738 26.74 -21.27 21.23
CA ILE A 738 25.86 -22.31 20.67
C ILE A 738 26.41 -23.70 21.00
N ILE A 739 27.71 -23.91 20.82
CA ILE A 739 28.37 -25.19 21.11
C ILE A 739 28.28 -25.52 22.62
N VAL A 740 28.59 -24.57 23.49
CA VAL A 740 28.53 -24.75 24.95
C VAL A 740 27.08 -25.03 25.41
N GLY A 741 26.10 -24.31 24.87
CA GLY A 741 24.67 -24.53 25.15
C GLY A 741 24.19 -25.90 24.72
N ALA A 742 24.47 -26.31 23.48
CA ALA A 742 24.09 -27.63 22.96
C ALA A 742 24.72 -28.77 23.78
N PHE A 743 25.99 -28.64 24.14
CA PHE A 743 26.69 -29.62 24.97
C PHE A 743 26.07 -29.72 26.38
N MET A 744 25.69 -28.59 26.97
CA MET A 744 25.03 -28.54 28.28
C MET A 744 23.66 -29.25 28.28
N GLY A 745 22.84 -29.01 27.25
CA GLY A 745 21.55 -29.70 27.10
C GLY A 745 21.68 -31.22 26.93
N LEU A 746 22.66 -31.66 26.12
CA LEU A 746 22.95 -33.08 25.91
C LEU A 746 23.43 -33.76 27.21
N LEU A 747 24.28 -33.08 27.98
CA LEU A 747 24.76 -33.58 29.26
C LEU A 747 23.63 -33.70 30.28
N ALA A 748 22.72 -32.72 30.35
CA ALA A 748 21.56 -32.76 31.26
C ALA A 748 20.64 -33.96 30.96
N ILE A 749 20.36 -34.24 29.68
CA ILE A 749 19.59 -35.43 29.27
C ILE A 749 20.34 -36.71 29.64
N THR A 750 21.66 -36.75 29.43
CA THR A 750 22.49 -37.91 29.80
C THR A 750 22.47 -38.17 31.31
N LEU A 751 22.55 -37.13 32.13
CA LEU A 751 22.43 -37.21 33.59
C LEU A 751 21.04 -37.66 34.04
N LEU A 752 19.98 -37.26 33.34
CA LEU A 752 18.62 -37.74 33.58
C LEU A 752 18.49 -39.23 33.31
N VAL A 753 19.02 -39.72 32.18
CA VAL A 753 19.01 -41.14 31.82
C VAL A 753 19.76 -41.96 32.88
N VAL A 754 20.93 -41.49 33.32
CA VAL A 754 21.72 -42.13 34.39
C VAL A 754 20.96 -42.12 35.71
N GLY A 755 20.29 -41.01 36.04
CA GLY A 755 19.41 -40.88 37.20
C GLY A 755 18.29 -41.93 37.19
N ILE A 756 17.59 -42.08 36.06
CA ILE A 756 16.53 -43.08 35.88
C ILE A 756 17.08 -44.50 35.99
N CYS A 757 18.24 -44.78 35.37
CA CYS A 757 18.90 -46.08 35.45
C CYS A 757 19.40 -46.43 36.87
N SER A 758 19.65 -45.43 37.71
CA SER A 758 20.07 -45.61 39.10
C SER A 758 18.91 -45.95 40.06
N THR A 759 17.65 -45.71 39.65
CA THR A 759 16.45 -45.95 40.44
C THR A 759 15.80 -47.33 40.14
N GLY A 760 15.62 -48.20 41.14
CA GLY A 760 14.77 -49.40 41.05
C GLY A 760 15.43 -50.74 40.65
N ALA A 761 14.62 -51.64 40.07
CA ALA A 761 14.96 -53.05 39.81
C ALA A 761 15.97 -53.29 38.66
N THR A 762 16.32 -52.26 37.90
CA THR A 762 17.37 -52.31 36.85
C THR A 762 18.76 -52.39 37.48
N ARG A 763 18.99 -51.70 38.61
CA ARG A 763 20.22 -51.81 39.41
C ARG A 763 20.44 -53.22 39.96
N SER A 764 19.38 -53.93 40.34
CA SER A 764 19.48 -55.28 40.92
C SER A 764 19.60 -56.40 39.88
N LYS A 765 19.14 -56.17 38.64
CA LYS A 765 19.23 -57.15 37.53
C LYS A 765 20.43 -56.94 36.58
N VAL A 766 20.83 -55.70 36.28
CA VAL A 766 21.83 -55.40 35.22
C VAL A 766 23.22 -55.05 35.78
N TYR A 767 23.31 -54.38 36.94
CA TYR A 767 24.57 -53.84 37.48
C TYR A 767 25.15 -54.67 38.64
N ARG A 768 25.01 -56.00 38.59
CA ARG A 768 25.36 -56.89 39.72
C ARG A 768 26.87 -57.17 39.84
N GLY A 769 27.61 -57.14 38.73
CA GLY A 769 29.05 -57.47 38.66
C GLY A 769 30.00 -56.34 39.09
N TRP A 770 31.17 -56.69 39.67
CA TRP A 770 32.17 -55.73 40.17
C TRP A 770 32.65 -54.76 39.08
N LYS A 771 32.99 -55.25 37.88
CA LYS A 771 33.43 -54.41 36.74
C LYS A 771 32.42 -53.33 36.38
N SER A 772 31.12 -53.64 36.45
CA SER A 772 30.02 -52.71 36.16
C SER A 772 29.86 -51.63 37.26
N ARG A 773 30.12 -51.97 38.53
CA ARG A 773 30.12 -51.00 39.64
C ARG A 773 31.31 -50.05 39.60
N ILE A 774 32.48 -50.53 39.19
CA ILE A 774 33.67 -49.70 38.96
C ILE A 774 33.40 -48.74 37.80
N GLY A 775 32.90 -49.24 36.66
CA GLY A 775 32.56 -48.42 35.50
C GLY A 775 31.56 -47.31 35.81
N GLY A 776 30.49 -47.61 36.58
CA GLY A 776 29.52 -46.61 37.01
C GLY A 776 30.09 -45.53 37.94
N ARG A 777 31.04 -45.87 38.82
CA ARG A 777 31.71 -44.89 39.70
C ARG A 777 32.66 -43.98 38.92
N ILE A 778 33.42 -44.54 37.99
CA ILE A 778 34.32 -43.77 37.11
C ILE A 778 33.49 -42.84 36.22
N PHE A 779 32.42 -43.35 35.62
CA PHE A 779 31.51 -42.56 34.79
C PHE A 779 30.85 -41.44 35.58
N SER A 780 30.36 -41.71 36.80
CA SER A 780 29.79 -40.68 37.67
C SER A 780 30.81 -39.63 38.08
N ALA A 781 32.06 -40.01 38.36
CA ALA A 781 33.14 -39.07 38.68
C ALA A 781 33.49 -38.17 37.49
N LEU A 782 33.54 -38.75 36.28
CA LEU A 782 33.76 -38.01 35.04
C LEU A 782 32.61 -37.03 34.75
N CYS A 783 31.36 -37.46 34.90
CA CYS A 783 30.21 -36.56 34.75
C CYS A 783 30.22 -35.42 35.78
N MET A 784 30.56 -35.69 37.03
CA MET A 784 30.69 -34.64 38.06
C MET A 784 31.80 -33.64 37.72
N ALA A 785 32.95 -34.11 37.23
CA ALA A 785 34.04 -33.22 36.80
C ALA A 785 33.61 -32.33 35.62
N ILE A 786 32.92 -32.89 34.62
CA ILE A 786 32.40 -32.12 33.47
C ILE A 786 31.36 -31.09 33.92
N VAL A 787 30.43 -31.48 34.80
CA VAL A 787 29.42 -30.55 35.35
C VAL A 787 30.09 -29.38 36.07
N TYR A 788 31.14 -29.63 36.86
CA TYR A 788 31.85 -28.57 37.57
C TYR A 788 32.56 -27.59 36.60
N ILE A 789 33.21 -28.11 35.55
CA ILE A 789 33.83 -27.28 34.50
C ILE A 789 32.78 -26.42 33.79
N LEU A 790 31.63 -27.01 33.44
CA LEU A 790 30.55 -26.26 32.80
C LEU A 790 29.93 -25.24 33.74
N ASN A 791 29.79 -25.54 35.04
CA ASN A 791 29.30 -24.58 36.03
C ASN A 791 30.24 -23.34 36.09
N LEU A 792 31.56 -23.55 36.12
CA LEU A 792 32.53 -22.46 36.04
C LEU A 792 32.42 -21.66 34.72
N ALA A 793 32.19 -22.34 33.58
CA ALA A 793 32.00 -21.68 32.29
C ALA A 793 30.72 -20.82 32.26
N TRP A 794 29.59 -21.35 32.74
CA TRP A 794 28.33 -20.62 32.83
C TRP A 794 28.40 -19.47 33.85
N LEU A 795 29.19 -19.62 34.91
CA LEU A 795 29.45 -18.55 35.87
C LEU A 795 30.21 -17.39 35.20
N ALA A 796 31.26 -17.71 34.44
CA ALA A 796 31.99 -16.72 33.66
C ALA A 796 31.07 -16.00 32.65
N ILE A 797 30.21 -16.75 31.94
CA ILE A 797 29.21 -16.17 31.01
C ILE A 797 28.26 -15.23 31.74
N ALA A 798 27.71 -15.64 32.88
CA ALA A 798 26.81 -14.81 33.67
C ALA A 798 27.50 -13.52 34.15
N CYS A 799 28.74 -13.62 34.65
CA CYS A 799 29.53 -12.45 35.06
C CYS A 799 29.78 -11.48 33.90
N CYS A 800 30.12 -11.99 32.71
CA CYS A 800 30.29 -11.14 31.52
C CYS A 800 28.98 -10.46 31.11
N LEU A 801 27.86 -11.19 31.15
CA LEU A 801 26.55 -10.64 30.79
C LEU A 801 26.08 -9.56 31.76
N VAL A 802 26.41 -9.65 33.06
CA VAL A 802 26.12 -8.55 34.02
C VAL A 802 26.76 -7.24 33.56
N VAL A 803 28.02 -7.29 33.10
CA VAL A 803 28.72 -6.11 32.60
C VAL A 803 28.03 -5.57 31.34
N VAL A 804 27.67 -6.44 30.40
CA VAL A 804 26.98 -6.04 29.17
C VAL A 804 25.61 -5.43 29.46
N VAL A 805 24.81 -6.07 30.32
CA VAL A 805 23.51 -5.54 30.75
C VAL A 805 23.66 -4.17 31.39
N PHE A 806 24.66 -4.00 32.26
CA PHE A 806 24.94 -2.72 32.89
C PHE A 806 25.28 -1.63 31.85
N VAL A 807 26.13 -1.93 30.87
CA VAL A 807 26.49 -0.99 29.80
C VAL A 807 25.25 -0.59 28.99
N PHE A 808 24.43 -1.55 28.55
CA PHE A 808 23.21 -1.26 27.79
C PHE A 808 22.17 -0.50 28.62
N HIS A 809 22.08 -0.77 29.91
CA HIS A 809 21.19 -0.04 30.83
C HIS A 809 21.63 1.42 30.98
N VAL A 810 22.94 1.68 31.13
CA VAL A 810 23.50 3.02 31.17
C VAL A 810 23.26 3.74 29.85
N CYS A 811 23.50 3.10 28.70
CA CYS A 811 23.21 3.65 27.38
C CYS A 811 21.73 4.02 27.23
N ARG A 812 20.81 3.18 27.70
CA ARG A 812 19.37 3.48 27.71
C ARG A 812 19.05 4.70 28.57
N LYS A 813 19.62 4.79 29.77
CA LYS A 813 19.40 5.94 30.66
C LYS A 813 19.93 7.24 30.07
N LEU A 814 21.05 7.18 29.36
CA LEU A 814 21.58 8.32 28.61
C LEU A 814 20.66 8.70 27.43
N CYS A 815 20.08 7.72 26.75
CA CYS A 815 19.08 7.93 25.70
C CYS A 815 17.78 8.55 26.22
N GLU A 816 17.34 8.19 27.43
CA GLU A 816 16.13 8.73 28.07
C GLU A 816 16.34 10.16 28.58
N ASN A 817 17.52 10.48 29.14
CA ASN A 817 17.80 11.79 29.73
C ASN A 817 18.27 12.86 28.72
N SER A 818 18.84 12.46 27.59
CA SER A 818 19.37 13.41 26.61
C SER A 818 18.30 13.81 25.61
N THR A 819 18.08 15.11 25.37
CA THR A 819 17.08 15.61 24.41
C THR A 819 17.65 15.77 23.00
N GLU A 820 18.91 16.19 22.86
CA GLU A 820 19.54 16.48 21.55
C GLU A 820 20.65 15.49 21.15
N CYS A 821 21.67 15.26 21.98
CA CYS A 821 22.79 14.38 21.67
C CYS A 821 23.10 13.42 22.80
N VAL A 822 23.57 12.22 22.49
CA VAL A 822 24.06 11.25 23.48
C VAL A 822 25.59 11.31 23.52
N ASP A 823 26.14 11.77 24.65
CA ASP A 823 27.58 11.88 24.84
C ASP A 823 28.16 10.61 25.49
N LEU A 824 28.97 9.88 24.71
CA LEU A 824 29.69 8.68 25.14
C LEU A 824 31.19 8.93 25.34
N GLN A 825 31.67 10.19 25.35
CA GLN A 825 33.09 10.50 25.53
C GLN A 825 33.64 9.96 26.86
N GLN A 826 32.82 9.97 27.90
CA GLN A 826 33.13 9.36 29.21
C GLN A 826 33.35 7.83 29.15
N PHE A 827 32.89 7.17 28.08
CA PHE A 827 33.06 5.74 27.82
C PHE A 827 34.07 5.44 26.71
N HIS A 828 34.95 6.39 26.35
CA HIS A 828 35.97 6.21 25.30
C HIS A 828 36.80 4.92 25.49
N PHE A 829 37.04 4.51 26.74
CA PHE A 829 37.76 3.28 27.07
C PHE A 829 37.08 1.97 26.58
N LEU A 830 35.78 1.99 26.28
CA LEU A 830 35.05 0.83 25.72
C LEU A 830 35.22 0.70 24.20
N PHE A 831 35.83 1.69 23.54
CA PHE A 831 36.03 1.74 22.10
C PHE A 831 37.48 1.42 21.72
N PRO A 832 37.74 0.96 20.48
CA PRO A 832 39.09 0.67 20.03
C PRO A 832 40.05 1.86 20.18
N ASN A 833 41.33 1.56 20.49
CA ASN A 833 42.37 2.59 20.61
C ASN A 833 42.50 3.40 19.30
N GLY A 834 42.37 4.73 19.40
CA GLY A 834 42.40 5.64 18.24
C GLY A 834 41.02 6.20 17.82
N THR A 835 39.95 5.89 18.55
CA THR A 835 38.61 6.48 18.31
C THR A 835 38.61 7.99 18.55
N GLU A 836 38.23 8.78 17.55
CA GLU A 836 38.09 10.23 17.68
C GLU A 836 36.96 10.59 18.65
N LEU A 837 37.26 11.39 19.68
CA LEU A 837 36.29 11.82 20.71
C LEU A 837 35.05 12.53 20.12
N LYS A 838 35.18 13.15 18.94
CA LYS A 838 34.04 13.76 18.23
C LYS A 838 33.02 12.73 17.73
N LYS A 839 33.43 11.51 17.41
CA LYS A 839 32.54 10.42 16.94
C LYS A 839 31.73 9.79 18.08
N LEU A 840 32.11 10.04 19.33
CA LEU A 840 31.43 9.54 20.53
C LEU A 840 30.31 10.45 21.02
N ASN A 841 30.17 11.65 20.43
CA ASN A 841 29.00 12.50 20.65
C ASN A 841 27.96 12.26 19.54
N ILE A 842 26.91 11.50 19.86
CA ILE A 842 25.94 10.99 18.89
C ILE A 842 24.73 11.94 18.84
N CYS A 843 24.75 12.88 17.89
CA CYS A 843 23.62 13.78 17.63
C CYS A 843 22.76 13.28 16.45
N GLU A 844 23.34 13.15 15.26
CA GLU A 844 22.60 12.84 14.02
C GLU A 844 22.06 11.41 13.97
N LYS A 845 22.81 10.45 14.53
CA LYS A 845 22.45 9.01 14.56
C LYS A 845 21.76 8.57 15.85
N LYS A 846 21.30 9.51 16.69
CA LYS A 846 20.71 9.21 18.01
C LYS A 846 19.52 8.25 17.92
N LYS A 847 18.64 8.41 16.94
CA LYS A 847 17.48 7.52 16.77
C LYS A 847 17.89 6.07 16.47
N MET A 848 18.90 5.89 15.62
CA MET A 848 19.43 4.58 15.26
C MET A 848 20.15 3.90 16.45
N PHE A 849 20.88 4.67 17.25
CA PHE A 849 21.52 4.19 18.47
C PHE A 849 20.50 3.90 19.60
N CYS A 850 19.62 4.83 19.92
CA CYS A 850 18.71 4.69 21.05
C CYS A 850 17.50 3.83 20.74
N THR A 851 16.79 4.12 19.64
CA THR A 851 15.51 3.50 19.32
C THR A 851 15.69 2.19 18.56
N ASP A 852 16.55 2.16 17.55
CA ASP A 852 16.63 0.99 16.66
C ASP A 852 17.56 -0.11 17.20
N THR A 853 18.43 0.19 18.18
CA THR A 853 19.39 -0.77 18.73
C THR A 853 19.32 -0.91 20.26
N VAL A 854 19.65 0.13 21.05
CA VAL A 854 19.78 0.03 22.52
C VAL A 854 18.47 -0.40 23.21
N ILE A 855 17.33 0.21 22.86
CA ILE A 855 16.01 -0.12 23.45
C ILE A 855 15.62 -1.58 23.21
N TYR A 856 15.99 -2.15 22.06
CA TYR A 856 15.67 -3.54 21.71
C TYR A 856 16.72 -4.52 22.25
N ALA A 857 18.01 -4.17 22.26
CA ALA A 857 19.08 -5.06 22.69
C ALA A 857 19.11 -5.31 24.22
N GLU A 858 18.82 -4.29 25.02
CA GLU A 858 18.83 -4.40 26.49
C GLU A 858 17.93 -5.53 27.04
N PRO A 859 16.63 -5.64 26.68
CA PRO A 859 15.78 -6.71 27.22
C PRO A 859 16.28 -8.11 26.83
N TYR A 860 16.83 -8.29 25.62
CA TYR A 860 17.42 -9.57 25.23
C TYR A 860 18.64 -9.93 26.05
N TYR A 861 19.51 -8.97 26.40
CA TYR A 861 20.65 -9.21 27.29
C TYR A 861 20.22 -9.51 28.73
N ILE A 862 19.19 -8.82 29.25
CA ILE A 862 18.62 -9.10 30.58
C ILE A 862 18.08 -10.53 30.63
N LEU A 863 17.30 -10.92 29.63
CA LEU A 863 16.73 -12.27 29.55
C LEU A 863 17.80 -13.34 29.38
N SER A 864 18.85 -13.06 28.59
CA SER A 864 20.00 -13.96 28.47
C SER A 864 20.74 -14.12 29.80
N PHE A 865 20.92 -13.03 30.56
CA PHE A 865 21.50 -13.11 31.91
C PHE A 865 20.64 -13.95 32.86
N VAL A 866 19.34 -13.69 32.94
CA VAL A 866 18.42 -14.47 33.78
C VAL A 866 18.44 -15.95 33.38
N ALA A 867 18.44 -16.25 32.08
CA ALA A 867 18.53 -17.61 31.57
C ALA A 867 19.84 -18.30 31.98
N SER A 868 20.98 -17.60 31.95
CA SER A 868 22.27 -18.14 32.42
C SER A 868 22.25 -18.46 33.92
N VAL A 869 21.59 -17.64 34.73
CA VAL A 869 21.40 -17.90 36.17
C VAL A 869 20.48 -19.11 36.40
N VAL A 870 19.44 -19.27 35.58
CA VAL A 870 18.58 -20.47 35.62
C VAL A 870 19.38 -21.73 35.29
N VAL A 871 20.29 -21.69 34.31
CA VAL A 871 21.21 -22.81 34.03
C VAL A 871 22.12 -23.09 35.22
N LEU A 872 22.69 -22.06 35.85
CA LEU A 872 23.54 -22.20 37.04
C LEU A 872 22.82 -22.82 38.25
N ILE A 873 21.55 -22.46 38.47
CA ILE A 873 20.73 -23.03 39.55
C ILE A 873 20.33 -24.48 39.26
N SER A 874 20.25 -24.85 37.97
CA SER A 874 19.87 -26.20 37.54
C SER A 874 21.01 -27.22 37.63
N LEU A 875 22.25 -26.74 37.70
CA LEU A 875 23.50 -27.51 37.78
C LEU A 875 23.89 -27.76 39.24
#